data_AF-A0A848T4Q3-F1
#
_entry.id   AF-A0A848T4Q3-F1
#
_cell.length_a   1.000
_cell.length_b   1.000
_cell.length_c   1.000
_cell.angle_alpha   90.00
_cell.angle_beta   90.00
_cell.angle_gamma   90.00
#
_symmetry.space_group_name_H-M   'P 1'
#
loop_
_entity.id
_entity.type
_entity.pdbx_description
1 polymer ?
#
loop_
_entity_poly.entity_id
_entity_poly.type
_entity_poly.pdbx_seq_one_letter_code
_entity_poly.pdbx_strand_id
1 'polypeptide(L)'
;MKFIIGALLLCASLFSFASEGDTTVIRVHDAVDLTWFGNYDQMGFFPDGNTSYNKIILKYTMGCASSGCSDWDYTTQIQLLRPTGQLDSNIVGYDTVSTNPLVVDTMWNVFEVKEEMEMGRAITPYGTYMADGSNGFNNSWERVFYYDITDFTTLLKDSIVVRAHYSGWSSGFSATLDFLFIEGTPSRPVLDITNIYSGSWSYQNQTNFESTALPEKNVSLQAGNQYKLRVTPSGHGFDNNTGCAEFCERFYSIKLNGTTAFQQNMWRDDCGLNAVYPQGGTWVYNRANWCPGDYVWTFEHELTNYVSALPSVSIDMDIQPIVWSGNQAPSYIIDALLVEYGGFNYQNDLGLEQIMAPNNKYEYNRNNPICGNPIVKVKNYGELTVTQFDIEYWVEGGQKCWMQWTGSLASGESEIVELPAFDWSGFTEQKFYARVEWPNDVEDELSINDQMTTHFDIPERLDSIFVVRFWANNFPGENSYVIKNDQGVVVHTNSTFSANTLHWDTISLPDGCYYIEFRDFDQQLGGGDGLTWWANNDGSGSFQLRRLKNSTQNSSIIQTFNPDFGNNIFKAFTVGYTLGNGPAKQPCVEPDHTPTGIKDLEEGFNPIKVYPNPATDEIYVDWMLEEESEVSLWDLSGRKLQSEHVRGATTLKFQLHKYPQQVYIVKTTNGNKVFTQRFVLNR
;
A
#
# COMPACT_ATOMS: atom_id res chain seq x y z
N MET A 1 -24.86 43.48 -56.81
CA MET A 1 -24.54 43.57 -55.36
C MET A 1 -24.85 42.23 -54.70
N LYS A 2 -23.81 41.43 -54.41
CA LYS A 2 -23.89 40.31 -53.46
C LYS A 2 -22.58 40.33 -52.68
N PHE A 3 -22.66 40.68 -51.41
CA PHE A 3 -21.56 40.62 -50.46
C PHE A 3 -21.32 39.15 -50.11
N ILE A 4 -20.08 38.68 -50.24
CA ILE A 4 -19.61 37.41 -49.69
C ILE A 4 -19.05 37.74 -48.31
N ILE A 5 -19.73 37.28 -47.26
CA ILE A 5 -19.22 37.28 -45.89
C ILE A 5 -18.51 35.94 -45.69
N GLY A 6 -17.18 35.97 -45.59
CA GLY A 6 -16.39 34.83 -45.15
C GLY A 6 -16.47 34.70 -43.64
N ALA A 7 -16.99 33.58 -43.14
CA ALA A 7 -16.93 33.23 -41.73
C ALA A 7 -15.55 32.65 -41.41
N LEU A 8 -14.79 33.36 -40.57
CA LEU A 8 -13.55 32.89 -39.98
C LEU A 8 -13.92 31.98 -38.79
N LEU A 9 -13.70 30.67 -38.90
CA LEU A 9 -13.74 29.77 -37.74
C LEU A 9 -12.42 29.90 -36.97
N LEU A 10 -12.46 30.55 -35.81
CA LEU A 10 -11.40 30.43 -34.80
C LEU A 10 -11.53 29.05 -34.14
N CYS A 11 -10.61 28.13 -34.42
CA CYS A 11 -10.36 26.99 -33.54
C CYS A 11 -9.66 27.51 -32.28
N ALA A 12 -10.43 27.74 -31.21
CA ALA A 12 -9.86 27.83 -29.88
C ALA A 12 -9.45 26.42 -29.45
N SER A 13 -8.15 26.17 -29.35
CA SER A 13 -7.59 25.01 -28.67
C SER A 13 -7.99 25.09 -27.20
N LEU A 14 -8.98 24.30 -26.80
CA LEU A 14 -9.27 24.04 -25.40
C LEU A 14 -8.08 23.27 -24.85
N PHE A 15 -7.19 23.96 -24.13
CA PHE A 15 -6.25 23.31 -23.24
C PHE A 15 -7.07 22.73 -22.09
N SER A 16 -7.35 21.43 -22.14
CA SER A 16 -7.78 20.70 -20.95
C SER A 16 -6.56 20.66 -20.04
N PHE A 17 -6.59 21.41 -18.94
CA PHE A 17 -5.63 21.19 -17.86
C PHE A 17 -6.07 19.91 -17.14
N ALA A 18 -5.11 19.07 -16.80
CA ALA A 18 -5.36 17.91 -15.97
C ALA A 18 -5.91 18.34 -14.60
N SER A 19 -6.79 17.53 -14.03
CA SER A 19 -7.40 17.74 -12.72
C SER A 19 -6.67 16.94 -11.63
N GLU A 20 -6.84 17.34 -10.38
CA GLU A 20 -6.39 16.56 -9.23
C GLU A 20 -6.87 15.10 -9.36
N GLY A 21 -5.90 14.18 -9.30
CA GLY A 21 -6.10 12.75 -9.49
C GLY A 21 -5.86 12.18 -10.88
N ASP A 22 -5.62 13.03 -11.86
CA ASP A 22 -5.18 12.55 -13.17
C ASP A 22 -3.84 11.81 -13.02
N THR A 23 -3.75 10.65 -13.67
CA THR A 23 -2.56 9.79 -13.60
C THR A 23 -1.79 9.82 -14.91
N THR A 24 -0.54 10.29 -14.85
CA THR A 24 0.41 10.16 -15.95
C THR A 24 1.23 8.89 -15.78
N VAL A 25 1.24 8.02 -16.80
CA VAL A 25 1.97 6.74 -16.78
C VAL A 25 3.19 6.82 -17.70
N ILE A 26 4.36 6.49 -17.16
CA ILE A 26 5.64 6.56 -17.87
C ILE A 26 6.31 5.19 -17.78
N ARG A 27 6.44 4.52 -18.94
CA ARG A 27 7.19 3.26 -19.03
C ARG A 27 8.65 3.57 -19.28
N VAL A 28 9.52 3.03 -18.43
CA VAL A 28 10.98 3.12 -18.62
C VAL A 28 11.50 1.81 -19.18
N HIS A 29 11.27 0.69 -18.50
CA HIS A 29 11.61 -0.65 -19.00
C HIS A 29 10.37 -1.36 -19.51
N ASP A 30 10.51 -2.09 -20.63
CA ASP A 30 9.44 -2.89 -21.24
C ASP A 30 9.94 -4.33 -21.44
N ALA A 31 9.51 -5.24 -20.55
CA ALA A 31 9.89 -6.65 -20.54
C ALA A 31 11.40 -6.91 -20.79
N VAL A 32 12.27 -6.15 -20.12
CA VAL A 32 13.72 -6.27 -20.28
C VAL A 32 14.21 -7.57 -19.65
N ASP A 33 14.84 -8.43 -20.45
CA ASP A 33 15.43 -9.70 -20.02
C ASP A 33 16.61 -9.48 -19.07
N LEU A 34 16.44 -9.90 -17.81
CA LEU A 34 17.44 -9.92 -16.74
C LEU A 34 18.08 -11.32 -16.67
N THR A 35 18.97 -11.64 -17.61
CA THR A 35 19.52 -13.01 -17.80
C THR A 35 20.92 -13.24 -17.26
N TRP A 36 21.57 -12.21 -16.72
CA TRP A 36 22.90 -12.31 -16.13
C TRP A 36 23.17 -11.19 -15.14
N PHE A 37 24.10 -11.44 -14.22
CA PHE A 37 24.48 -10.51 -13.17
C PHE A 37 24.87 -9.18 -13.77
N GLY A 38 24.19 -8.11 -13.37
CA GLY A 38 24.52 -6.78 -13.83
C GLY A 38 23.39 -5.77 -13.76
N ASN A 39 23.66 -4.65 -14.43
CA ASN A 39 22.86 -3.45 -14.41
C ASN A 39 22.21 -3.24 -15.78
N TYR A 40 20.88 -3.17 -15.80
CA TYR A 40 20.09 -2.96 -17.00
C TYR A 40 19.57 -1.52 -16.96
N ASP A 41 20.37 -0.61 -17.51
CA ASP A 41 20.16 0.84 -17.43
C ASP A 41 19.36 1.32 -18.65
N GLN A 42 18.30 2.09 -18.41
CA GLN A 42 17.53 2.78 -19.45
C GLN A 42 17.26 4.24 -19.04
N MET A 43 17.20 5.13 -20.03
CA MET A 43 16.84 6.52 -19.79
C MET A 43 15.34 6.64 -19.64
N GLY A 44 14.87 7.11 -18.48
CA GLY A 44 13.48 7.51 -18.28
C GLY A 44 13.28 8.98 -18.67
N PHE A 45 12.12 9.29 -19.24
CA PHE A 45 11.70 10.65 -19.58
C PHE A 45 10.49 11.02 -18.74
N PHE A 46 10.72 11.84 -17.71
CA PHE A 46 9.77 12.23 -16.69
C PHE A 46 9.24 13.65 -16.92
N PRO A 47 8.17 14.06 -16.22
CA PRO A 47 7.65 15.42 -16.32
C PRO A 47 8.71 16.45 -15.91
N ASP A 48 8.56 17.68 -16.39
CA ASP A 48 9.54 18.77 -16.19
C ASP A 48 9.65 19.27 -14.72
N GLY A 49 8.77 18.80 -13.85
CA GLY A 49 8.71 19.18 -12.44
C GLY A 49 7.90 20.44 -12.14
N ASN A 50 7.16 20.98 -13.12
CA ASN A 50 6.26 22.12 -12.92
C ASN A 50 4.88 21.73 -12.38
N THR A 51 4.57 20.44 -12.36
CA THR A 51 3.31 19.87 -11.84
C THR A 51 3.55 19.27 -10.47
N SER A 52 2.60 19.43 -9.55
CA SER A 52 2.63 18.81 -8.23
C SER A 52 1.93 17.46 -8.26
N TYR A 53 2.49 16.48 -7.56
CA TYR A 53 1.95 15.14 -7.50
C TYR A 53 1.67 14.78 -6.05
N ASN A 54 0.46 14.29 -5.79
CA ASN A 54 0.09 13.74 -4.49
C ASN A 54 0.89 12.47 -4.23
N LYS A 55 1.02 11.62 -5.26
CA LYS A 55 1.65 10.30 -5.15
C LYS A 55 2.39 9.92 -6.41
N ILE A 56 3.51 9.22 -6.24
CA ILE A 56 4.22 8.57 -7.35
C ILE A 56 4.41 7.10 -7.00
N ILE A 57 3.89 6.21 -7.85
CA ILE A 57 4.01 4.76 -7.68
C ILE A 57 4.91 4.18 -8.75
N LEU A 58 5.91 3.41 -8.33
CA LEU A 58 6.65 2.50 -9.22
C LEU A 58 5.90 1.17 -9.25
N LYS A 59 5.36 0.82 -10.42
CA LYS A 59 4.82 -0.49 -10.73
C LYS A 59 5.91 -1.30 -11.43
N TYR A 60 6.54 -2.20 -10.69
CA TYR A 60 7.52 -3.16 -11.19
C TYR A 60 6.82 -4.49 -11.51
N THR A 61 6.71 -4.83 -12.79
CA THR A 61 6.22 -6.15 -13.22
C THR A 61 7.42 -7.05 -13.49
N MET A 62 7.54 -8.11 -12.70
CA MET A 62 8.54 -9.17 -12.84
C MET A 62 7.91 -10.34 -13.58
N GLY A 63 8.53 -10.82 -14.65
CA GLY A 63 8.11 -12.02 -15.37
C GLY A 63 9.27 -12.99 -15.60
N CYS A 64 9.02 -14.08 -16.32
CA CYS A 64 10.14 -14.87 -16.87
C CYS A 64 10.85 -14.09 -17.98
N ALA A 65 12.17 -14.29 -18.11
CA ALA A 65 12.88 -13.85 -19.30
C ALA A 65 12.40 -14.62 -20.54
N SER A 66 12.73 -14.13 -21.73
CA SER A 66 12.48 -14.85 -23.00
C SER A 66 13.12 -16.24 -23.03
N SER A 67 14.19 -16.47 -22.26
CA SER A 67 14.86 -17.76 -22.10
C SER A 67 14.20 -18.71 -21.10
N GLY A 68 13.10 -18.29 -20.45
CA GLY A 68 12.51 -18.94 -19.29
C GLY A 68 13.04 -18.41 -17.96
N CYS A 69 12.29 -18.67 -16.89
CA CYS A 69 12.61 -18.24 -15.52
C CYS A 69 13.89 -18.90 -14.97
N SER A 70 14.54 -18.24 -14.00
CA SER A 70 15.60 -18.86 -13.21
C SER A 70 15.05 -19.89 -12.22
N ASP A 71 15.80 -20.94 -11.95
CA ASP A 71 15.52 -21.84 -10.83
C ASP A 71 15.76 -21.19 -9.47
N TRP A 72 16.54 -20.10 -9.40
CA TRP A 72 17.00 -19.50 -8.14
C TRP A 72 16.29 -18.19 -7.78
N ASP A 73 16.28 -17.90 -6.48
CA ASP A 73 15.80 -16.69 -5.84
C ASP A 73 16.90 -15.61 -5.76
N TYR A 74 16.91 -14.68 -6.70
CA TYR A 74 17.90 -13.62 -6.81
C TYR A 74 17.38 -12.27 -6.35
N THR A 75 18.28 -11.45 -5.81
CA THR A 75 17.99 -10.05 -5.53
C THR A 75 17.79 -9.25 -6.82
N THR A 76 16.72 -8.46 -6.86
CA THR A 76 16.47 -7.42 -7.85
C THR A 76 16.31 -6.07 -7.15
N GLN A 77 16.98 -5.04 -7.66
CA GLN A 77 16.87 -3.68 -7.14
C GLN A 77 16.52 -2.73 -8.28
N ILE A 78 15.54 -1.87 -8.06
CA ILE A 78 15.21 -0.78 -8.97
C ILE A 78 15.81 0.49 -8.39
N GLN A 79 16.72 1.10 -9.14
CA GLN A 79 17.49 2.25 -8.70
C GLN A 79 17.36 3.40 -9.68
N LEU A 80 17.38 4.62 -9.17
CA LEU A 80 17.57 5.84 -9.94
C LEU A 80 19.05 6.25 -9.82
N LEU A 81 19.66 6.66 -10.94
CA LEU A 81 21.06 7.07 -10.96
C LEU A 81 21.19 8.59 -10.94
N ARG A 82 21.38 9.16 -9.75
CA ARG A 82 21.50 10.61 -9.52
C ARG A 82 22.87 11.11 -10.00
N PRO A 83 22.94 12.01 -10.98
CA PRO A 83 24.20 12.65 -11.36
C PRO A 83 24.75 13.49 -10.20
N THR A 84 26.02 13.31 -9.86
CA THR A 84 26.65 14.03 -8.73
C THR A 84 27.28 15.37 -9.13
N GLY A 85 27.36 15.67 -10.42
CA GLY A 85 28.13 16.78 -10.98
C GLY A 85 29.65 16.57 -10.96
N GLN A 86 30.15 15.49 -10.35
CA GLN A 86 31.57 15.14 -10.37
C GLN A 86 31.90 14.32 -11.63
N LEU A 87 33.01 14.64 -12.29
CA LEU A 87 33.52 13.88 -13.42
C LEU A 87 34.66 12.97 -12.96
N ASP A 88 34.64 11.71 -13.42
CA ASP A 88 35.73 10.75 -13.28
C ASP A 88 36.17 10.28 -14.68
N SER A 89 37.31 9.59 -14.77
CA SER A 89 37.82 9.12 -16.04
C SER A 89 38.67 7.85 -15.92
N ASN A 90 38.62 7.01 -16.94
CA ASN A 90 39.54 5.88 -17.10
C ASN A 90 40.29 5.94 -18.44
N ILE A 91 41.48 5.34 -18.46
CA ILE A 91 42.32 5.28 -19.66
C ILE A 91 41.73 4.25 -20.61
N VAL A 92 41.38 4.66 -21.83
CA VAL A 92 40.88 3.76 -22.89
C VAL A 92 41.95 3.38 -23.90
N GLY A 93 43.06 4.13 -23.95
CA GLY A 93 44.17 3.78 -24.81
C GLY A 93 45.28 4.83 -24.78
N TYR A 94 46.34 4.52 -25.51
CA TYR A 94 47.46 5.41 -25.73
C TYR A 94 47.59 5.66 -27.24
N ASP A 95 47.58 6.91 -27.65
CA ASP A 95 47.80 7.32 -29.04
C ASP A 95 49.26 7.75 -29.24
N THR A 96 49.92 7.24 -30.27
CA THR A 96 51.31 7.62 -30.57
C THR A 96 51.30 8.83 -31.50
N VAL A 97 51.40 10.02 -30.92
CA VAL A 97 51.38 11.32 -31.62
C VAL A 97 52.63 11.54 -32.48
N SER A 98 53.79 11.08 -32.01
CA SER A 98 55.04 11.15 -32.76
C SER A 98 55.96 10.00 -32.37
N THR A 99 56.75 9.48 -33.31
CA THR A 99 57.76 8.44 -33.04
C THR A 99 59.18 8.99 -32.98
N ASN A 100 59.41 10.26 -33.37
CA ASN A 100 60.71 10.92 -33.24
C ASN A 100 60.62 12.46 -33.09
N PRO A 101 60.68 13.00 -31.86
CA PRO A 101 60.78 12.28 -30.58
C PRO A 101 59.51 11.47 -30.30
N LEU A 102 59.62 10.40 -29.50
CA LEU A 102 58.44 9.64 -29.06
C LEU A 102 57.54 10.56 -28.21
N VAL A 103 56.31 10.79 -28.68
CA VAL A 103 55.25 11.49 -27.96
C VAL A 103 54.04 10.56 -27.97
N VAL A 104 53.55 10.24 -26.78
CA VAL A 104 52.35 9.42 -26.58
C VAL A 104 51.33 10.29 -25.84
N ASP A 105 50.10 10.27 -26.31
CA ASP A 105 48.94 10.89 -25.67
C ASP A 105 48.05 9.81 -25.05
N THR A 106 47.41 10.14 -23.93
CA THR A 106 46.53 9.21 -23.22
C THR A 106 45.10 9.57 -23.58
N MET A 107 44.36 8.62 -24.15
CA MET A 107 42.93 8.78 -24.39
C MET A 107 42.16 8.41 -23.13
N TRP A 108 41.34 9.36 -22.67
CA TRP A 108 40.50 9.21 -21.49
C TRP A 108 39.04 9.05 -21.91
N ASN A 109 38.33 8.13 -21.26
CA ASN A 109 36.88 8.14 -21.24
C ASN A 109 36.43 8.83 -19.96
N VAL A 110 35.92 10.05 -20.11
CA VAL A 110 35.42 10.89 -19.01
C VAL A 110 33.92 10.68 -18.88
N PHE A 111 33.45 10.40 -17.67
CA PHE A 111 32.04 10.17 -17.39
C PHE A 111 31.66 10.84 -16.07
N GLU A 112 30.38 11.21 -15.95
CA GLU A 112 29.85 11.74 -14.71
C GLU A 112 29.65 10.62 -13.69
N VAL A 113 30.12 10.83 -12.47
CA VAL A 113 29.87 9.95 -11.34
C VAL A 113 28.39 10.04 -10.99
N LYS A 114 27.74 8.87 -10.97
CA LYS A 114 26.34 8.74 -10.60
C LYS A 114 26.24 7.98 -9.29
N GLU A 115 25.33 8.45 -8.47
CA GLU A 115 24.95 7.85 -7.21
C GLU A 115 23.69 7.02 -7.38
N GLU A 116 23.67 5.81 -6.82
CA GLU A 116 22.54 4.90 -6.89
C GLU A 116 21.56 5.22 -5.76
N MET A 117 20.28 5.38 -6.08
CA MET A 117 19.22 5.61 -5.10
C MET A 117 18.15 4.55 -5.27
N GLU A 118 18.03 3.63 -4.31
CA GLU A 118 17.10 2.50 -4.39
C GLU A 118 15.65 2.95 -4.19
N MET A 119 14.81 2.70 -5.21
CA MET A 119 13.37 2.97 -5.18
C MET A 119 12.56 1.75 -4.75
N GLY A 120 13.09 0.53 -4.94
CA GLY A 120 12.43 -0.69 -4.51
C GLY A 120 13.32 -1.92 -4.69
N ARG A 121 13.11 -2.93 -3.84
CA ARG A 121 13.82 -4.21 -3.88
C ARG A 121 12.83 -5.38 -3.77
N ALA A 122 13.05 -6.41 -4.59
CA ALA A 122 12.31 -7.66 -4.55
C ALA A 122 13.26 -8.84 -4.75
N ILE A 123 12.89 -10.00 -4.23
CA ILE A 123 13.60 -11.25 -4.48
C ILE A 123 12.79 -12.05 -5.50
N THR A 124 13.44 -12.61 -6.52
CA THR A 124 12.75 -13.47 -7.49
C THR A 124 12.28 -14.76 -6.81
N PRO A 125 11.19 -15.40 -7.28
CA PRO A 125 10.81 -16.71 -6.77
C PRO A 125 11.78 -17.79 -7.25
N TYR A 126 11.70 -18.99 -6.67
CA TYR A 126 12.28 -20.18 -7.30
C TYR A 126 11.43 -20.56 -8.53
N GLY A 127 11.92 -20.22 -9.72
CA GLY A 127 11.16 -20.29 -10.96
C GLY A 127 11.11 -21.65 -11.64
N THR A 128 11.59 -22.73 -11.01
CA THR A 128 11.62 -24.08 -11.59
C THR A 128 10.26 -24.54 -12.12
N TYR A 129 9.17 -24.28 -11.39
CA TYR A 129 7.82 -24.65 -11.84
C TYR A 129 7.33 -23.80 -13.02
N MET A 130 7.74 -22.53 -13.09
CA MET A 130 7.48 -21.65 -14.23
C MET A 130 8.26 -22.13 -15.46
N ALA A 131 9.55 -22.45 -15.29
CA ALA A 131 10.43 -22.93 -16.34
C ALA A 131 9.94 -24.27 -16.95
N ASP A 132 9.53 -25.21 -16.09
CA ASP A 132 9.09 -26.55 -16.49
C ASP A 132 7.62 -26.64 -16.92
N GLY A 133 6.81 -25.60 -16.67
CA GLY A 133 5.38 -25.64 -16.94
C GLY A 133 4.62 -26.62 -16.04
N SER A 134 4.92 -26.63 -14.74
CA SER A 134 4.38 -27.58 -13.76
C SER A 134 3.73 -26.87 -12.56
N ASN A 135 3.01 -27.63 -11.71
CA ASN A 135 2.39 -27.14 -10.48
C ASN A 135 1.48 -25.90 -10.62
N GLY A 136 0.89 -25.71 -11.80
CA GLY A 136 0.00 -24.57 -12.09
C GLY A 136 0.71 -23.34 -12.67
N PHE A 137 2.04 -23.41 -12.85
CA PHE A 137 2.85 -22.36 -13.45
C PHE A 137 3.29 -22.69 -14.87
N ASN A 138 3.71 -21.66 -15.60
CA ASN A 138 4.41 -21.75 -16.88
C ASN A 138 5.20 -20.44 -17.11
N ASN A 139 5.95 -20.36 -18.22
CA ASN A 139 6.81 -19.21 -18.54
C ASN A 139 6.07 -17.89 -18.85
N SER A 140 4.73 -17.87 -18.89
CA SER A 140 3.93 -16.64 -18.95
C SER A 140 3.64 -16.06 -17.57
N TRP A 141 4.23 -16.61 -16.50
CA TRP A 141 4.06 -16.09 -15.15
C TRP A 141 4.61 -14.66 -15.05
N GLU A 142 3.83 -13.80 -14.41
CA GLU A 142 4.22 -12.45 -14.02
C GLU A 142 3.69 -12.14 -12.63
N ARG A 143 4.38 -11.23 -11.95
CA ARG A 143 3.96 -10.67 -10.67
C ARG A 143 4.28 -9.18 -10.63
N VAL A 144 3.33 -8.41 -10.09
CA VAL A 144 3.44 -6.96 -9.99
C VAL A 144 3.79 -6.56 -8.56
N PHE A 145 4.76 -5.66 -8.45
CA PHE A 145 5.17 -5.00 -7.22
C PHE A 145 4.86 -3.50 -7.31
N TYR A 146 4.25 -2.94 -6.28
CA TYR A 146 3.94 -1.51 -6.18
C TYR A 146 4.77 -0.89 -5.06
N TYR A 147 5.62 0.07 -5.42
CA TYR A 147 6.41 0.85 -4.46
C TYR A 147 5.94 2.30 -4.45
N ASP A 148 5.64 2.82 -3.26
CA ASP A 148 5.47 4.26 -3.08
C ASP A 148 6.84 4.95 -3.08
N ILE A 149 7.07 5.71 -4.14
CA ILE A 149 8.32 6.41 -4.43
C ILE A 149 8.09 7.93 -4.49
N THR A 150 7.04 8.42 -3.85
CA THR A 150 6.69 9.86 -3.79
C THR A 150 7.86 10.69 -3.27
N ASP A 151 8.65 10.14 -2.35
CA ASP A 151 9.87 10.76 -1.81
C ASP A 151 10.97 11.04 -2.85
N PHE A 152 10.87 10.47 -4.04
CA PHE A 152 11.79 10.70 -5.16
C PHE A 152 11.30 11.80 -6.11
N THR A 153 10.20 12.49 -5.81
CA THR A 153 9.60 13.50 -6.70
C THR A 153 10.55 14.63 -7.10
N THR A 154 11.56 14.93 -6.27
CA THR A 154 12.56 15.96 -6.58
C THR A 154 13.56 15.50 -7.65
N LEU A 155 13.77 14.18 -7.79
CA LEU A 155 14.72 13.55 -8.70
C LEU A 155 14.09 13.00 -9.98
N LEU A 156 12.81 12.64 -9.94
CA LEU A 156 12.07 12.09 -11.09
C LEU A 156 11.57 13.20 -12.03
N LYS A 157 12.52 13.94 -12.62
CA LYS A 157 12.25 15.09 -13.49
C LYS A 157 13.07 15.02 -14.77
N ASP A 158 12.49 15.50 -15.86
CA ASP A 158 13.11 15.58 -17.19
C ASP A 158 13.68 14.24 -17.68
N SER A 159 14.99 14.00 -17.56
CA SER A 159 15.59 12.73 -17.93
C SER A 159 16.53 12.22 -16.86
N ILE A 160 16.34 10.98 -16.45
CA ILE A 160 17.22 10.32 -15.50
C ILE A 160 17.33 8.83 -15.83
N VAL A 161 18.51 8.27 -15.58
CA VAL A 161 18.74 6.85 -15.82
C VAL A 161 18.10 6.05 -14.69
N VAL A 162 17.25 5.11 -15.07
CA VAL A 162 16.67 4.10 -14.19
C VAL A 162 17.38 2.79 -14.47
N ARG A 163 17.73 2.08 -13.40
CA ARG A 163 18.43 0.80 -13.42
C ARG A 163 17.53 -0.28 -12.84
N ALA A 164 17.44 -1.40 -13.55
CA ALA A 164 17.05 -2.67 -12.96
C ALA A 164 18.34 -3.47 -12.73
N HIS A 165 18.75 -3.62 -11.47
CA HIS A 165 19.86 -4.50 -11.09
C HIS A 165 19.35 -5.92 -10.88
N TYR A 166 20.11 -6.90 -11.36
CA TYR A 166 19.84 -8.32 -11.17
C TYR A 166 21.09 -9.02 -10.67
N SER A 167 20.99 -9.71 -9.53
CA SER A 167 22.12 -10.40 -8.90
C SER A 167 22.22 -11.89 -9.29
N GLY A 168 21.60 -12.31 -10.40
CA GLY A 168 21.54 -13.71 -10.82
C GLY A 168 22.60 -14.16 -11.82
N TRP A 169 22.95 -15.45 -11.81
CA TRP A 169 24.04 -16.04 -12.62
C TRP A 169 23.57 -17.17 -13.55
N SER A 170 22.28 -17.28 -13.83
CA SER A 170 21.66 -18.34 -14.65
C SER A 170 20.51 -17.80 -15.51
N SER A 171 19.62 -18.65 -16.05
CA SER A 171 18.43 -18.21 -16.81
C SER A 171 17.68 -17.09 -16.07
N GLY A 172 17.03 -16.20 -16.82
CA GLY A 172 16.67 -14.88 -16.29
C GLY A 172 15.21 -14.68 -15.86
N PHE A 173 14.96 -13.53 -15.26
CA PHE A 173 13.63 -12.93 -15.15
C PHE A 173 13.51 -11.77 -16.12
N SER A 174 12.37 -11.10 -16.19
CA SER A 174 12.19 -9.87 -16.95
C SER A 174 11.65 -8.75 -16.07
N ALA A 175 11.92 -7.50 -16.45
CA ALA A 175 11.41 -6.31 -15.76
C ALA A 175 10.69 -5.35 -16.71
N THR A 176 9.46 -4.99 -16.33
CA THR A 176 8.74 -3.83 -16.86
C THR A 176 8.57 -2.82 -15.72
N LEU A 177 8.96 -1.57 -15.95
CA LEU A 177 8.89 -0.50 -14.95
C LEU A 177 7.98 0.61 -15.46
N ASP A 178 6.79 0.70 -14.87
CA ASP A 178 5.84 1.79 -15.09
C ASP A 178 5.84 2.74 -13.88
N PHE A 179 5.98 4.04 -14.12
CA PHE A 179 5.89 5.09 -13.11
C PHE A 179 4.55 5.81 -13.25
N LEU A 180 3.74 5.78 -12.19
CA LEU A 180 2.41 6.37 -12.15
C LEU A 180 2.47 7.64 -11.31
N PHE A 181 2.39 8.79 -11.97
CA PHE A 181 2.37 10.11 -11.37
C PHE A 181 0.93 10.56 -11.20
N ILE A 182 0.45 10.64 -9.95
CA ILE A 182 -0.92 11.03 -9.61
C ILE A 182 -0.90 12.51 -9.21
N GLU A 183 -1.49 13.36 -10.04
CA GLU A 183 -1.51 14.82 -9.83
C GLU A 183 -2.28 15.19 -8.56
N GLY A 184 -1.79 16.19 -7.84
CA GLY A 184 -2.41 16.68 -6.60
C GLY A 184 -1.39 17.25 -5.63
N THR A 185 -1.85 17.65 -4.45
CA THR A 185 -0.97 18.19 -3.40
C THR A 185 -0.55 17.05 -2.46
N PRO A 186 0.77 16.78 -2.28
CA PRO A 186 1.23 15.71 -1.38
C PRO A 186 0.96 16.09 0.08
N SER A 187 0.86 15.09 0.96
CA SER A 187 0.72 15.33 2.42
C SER A 187 1.83 16.26 2.96
N ARG A 188 3.07 16.05 2.51
CA ARG A 188 4.22 16.92 2.78
C ARG A 188 5.01 17.15 1.50
N PRO A 189 5.41 18.40 1.19
CA PRO A 189 6.29 18.65 0.06
C PRO A 189 7.69 18.11 0.35
N VAL A 190 8.19 17.24 -0.53
CA VAL A 190 9.57 16.76 -0.47
C VAL A 190 10.52 17.87 -0.89
N LEU A 191 11.51 18.16 -0.05
CA LEU A 191 12.51 19.20 -0.29
C LEU A 191 13.81 18.59 -0.82
N ASP A 192 14.27 17.50 -0.21
CA ASP A 192 15.47 16.79 -0.63
C ASP A 192 15.43 15.31 -0.22
N ILE A 193 16.25 14.50 -0.88
CA ILE A 193 16.49 13.11 -0.52
C ILE A 193 17.99 12.80 -0.66
N THR A 194 18.57 12.22 0.39
CA THR A 194 20.02 11.98 0.48
C THR A 194 20.32 10.56 0.94
N ASN A 195 21.25 9.88 0.27
CA ASN A 195 21.78 8.61 0.77
C ASN A 195 22.62 8.82 2.04
N ILE A 196 22.29 8.04 3.07
CA ILE A 196 23.11 7.87 4.27
C ILE A 196 24.00 6.65 4.09
N TYR A 197 23.41 5.53 3.66
CA TYR A 197 24.09 4.27 3.32
C TYR A 197 23.48 3.69 2.05
N SER A 198 24.32 3.18 1.14
CA SER A 198 23.87 2.38 0.00
C SER A 198 24.98 1.40 -0.36
N GLY A 199 24.66 0.10 -0.36
CA GLY A 199 25.60 -0.93 -0.78
C GLY A 199 25.36 -2.31 -0.19
N SER A 200 26.31 -3.19 -0.48
CA SER A 200 26.33 -4.59 -0.04
C SER A 200 27.68 -4.91 0.59
N TRP A 201 27.67 -5.34 1.84
CA TRP A 201 28.91 -5.57 2.60
C TRP A 201 28.90 -6.90 3.35
N SER A 202 30.07 -7.55 3.39
CA SER A 202 30.29 -8.71 4.24
C SER A 202 30.57 -8.28 5.68
N TYR A 203 29.87 -8.89 6.63
CA TYR A 203 30.07 -8.72 8.06
C TYR A 203 31.24 -9.59 8.54
N GLN A 204 32.43 -8.99 8.69
CA GLN A 204 33.60 -9.70 9.23
C GLN A 204 33.54 -9.78 10.76
N ASN A 205 33.30 -8.64 11.40
CA ASN A 205 33.07 -8.46 12.82
C ASN A 205 32.46 -7.06 13.04
N GLN A 206 31.91 -6.79 14.22
CA GLN A 206 31.23 -5.54 14.52
C GLN A 206 32.10 -4.32 14.18
N THR A 207 33.31 -4.24 14.73
CA THR A 207 34.18 -3.07 14.58
C THR A 207 34.52 -2.78 13.11
N ASN A 208 34.80 -3.83 12.33
CA ASN A 208 35.04 -3.66 10.89
C ASN A 208 33.77 -3.21 10.16
N PHE A 209 32.63 -3.82 10.44
CA PHE A 209 31.38 -3.49 9.76
C PHE A 209 30.95 -2.04 10.05
N GLU A 210 30.97 -1.62 11.32
CA GLU A 210 30.64 -0.24 11.71
C GLU A 210 31.61 0.79 11.12
N SER A 211 32.90 0.46 11.00
CA SER A 211 33.87 1.42 10.46
C SER A 211 33.90 1.51 8.93
N THR A 212 33.38 0.51 8.21
CA THR A 212 33.52 0.41 6.74
C THR A 212 32.19 0.42 6.00
N ALA A 213 31.18 -0.28 6.50
CA ALA A 213 29.86 -0.37 5.89
C ALA A 213 28.93 0.71 6.44
N LEU A 214 28.86 0.85 7.77
CA LEU A 214 27.90 1.74 8.45
C LEU A 214 28.57 2.83 9.33
N PRO A 215 29.57 3.59 8.84
CA PRO A 215 30.17 4.64 9.66
C PRO A 215 29.16 5.75 9.97
N GLU A 216 29.18 6.27 11.20
CA GLU A 216 28.37 7.43 11.61
C GLU A 216 28.44 8.57 10.58
N LYS A 217 27.26 9.10 10.20
CA LYS A 217 27.10 10.18 9.22
C LYS A 217 26.59 11.44 9.90
N ASN A 218 27.33 12.54 9.77
CA ASN A 218 26.87 13.85 10.21
C ASN A 218 26.09 14.54 9.10
N VAL A 219 24.85 14.93 9.39
CA VAL A 219 23.95 15.61 8.45
C VAL A 219 23.60 16.99 8.98
N SER A 220 23.63 17.99 8.10
CA SER A 220 23.17 19.34 8.43
C SER A 220 21.65 19.42 8.30
N LEU A 221 21.00 20.13 9.22
CA LEU A 221 19.56 20.25 9.27
C LEU A 221 19.14 21.71 9.07
N GLN A 222 18.07 21.91 8.32
CA GLN A 222 17.39 23.19 8.20
C GLN A 222 16.28 23.32 9.24
N ALA A 223 16.19 24.50 9.86
CA ALA A 223 15.17 24.80 10.85
C ALA A 223 13.77 24.85 10.20
N GLY A 224 12.80 24.18 10.82
CA GLY A 224 11.42 24.10 10.35
C GLY A 224 11.13 22.98 9.35
N ASN A 225 12.17 22.29 8.86
CA ASN A 225 12.00 21.12 8.01
C ASN A 225 11.75 19.86 8.85
N GLN A 226 11.11 18.87 8.23
CA GLN A 226 10.79 17.58 8.80
C GLN A 226 11.64 16.49 8.15
N TYR A 227 11.87 15.38 8.86
CA TYR A 227 12.83 14.36 8.44
C TYR A 227 12.31 12.95 8.68
N LYS A 228 12.52 12.08 7.70
CA LYS A 228 12.24 10.64 7.77
C LYS A 228 13.44 9.87 7.24
N LEU A 229 13.80 8.77 7.91
CA LEU A 229 14.80 7.83 7.41
C LEU A 229 14.10 6.58 6.88
N ARG A 230 14.31 6.26 5.60
CA ARG A 230 13.85 5.03 4.95
C ARG A 230 15.01 4.05 4.92
N VAL A 231 14.79 2.81 5.38
CA VAL A 231 15.84 1.79 5.43
C VAL A 231 15.31 0.48 4.84
N THR A 232 15.97 -0.02 3.78
CA THR A 232 15.68 -1.32 3.14
C THR A 232 16.85 -2.28 3.36
N PRO A 233 16.87 -3.02 4.48
CA PRO A 233 17.90 -4.02 4.74
C PRO A 233 17.49 -5.40 4.21
N SER A 234 18.45 -6.22 3.78
CA SER A 234 18.26 -7.66 3.58
C SER A 234 19.53 -8.42 3.91
N GLY A 235 19.42 -9.45 4.74
CA GLY A 235 20.54 -10.34 5.11
C GLY A 235 20.71 -11.49 4.13
N HIS A 236 21.96 -11.80 3.76
CA HIS A 236 22.33 -12.80 2.77
C HIS A 236 23.52 -13.66 3.23
N GLY A 237 23.58 -14.89 2.70
CA GLY A 237 24.61 -15.87 3.01
C GLY A 237 24.27 -16.70 4.24
N PHE A 238 24.74 -17.94 4.26
CA PHE A 238 24.43 -18.89 5.34
C PHE A 238 25.49 -19.99 5.55
N ASP A 239 26.54 -20.08 4.72
CA ASP A 239 27.62 -21.08 4.89
C ASP A 239 28.59 -20.70 6.02
N ASN A 240 28.04 -20.62 7.23
CA ASN A 240 28.71 -20.42 8.51
C ASN A 240 27.93 -21.08 9.65
N ASN A 241 28.55 -21.14 10.82
CA ASN A 241 28.02 -21.83 12.01
C ASN A 241 26.76 -21.20 12.63
N THR A 242 26.27 -20.07 12.11
CA THR A 242 25.09 -19.36 12.63
C THR A 242 23.93 -19.27 11.64
N GLY A 243 24.12 -19.66 10.37
CA GLY A 243 23.14 -19.42 9.31
C GLY A 243 22.92 -17.94 8.98
N CYS A 244 23.74 -17.04 9.52
CA CYS A 244 23.64 -15.62 9.25
C CYS A 244 24.26 -15.26 7.90
N ALA A 245 23.76 -14.26 7.18
CA ALA A 245 22.68 -13.36 7.57
C ALA A 245 21.31 -13.75 6.98
N GLU A 246 21.20 -14.82 6.18
CA GLU A 246 19.94 -15.16 5.52
C GLU A 246 18.89 -15.75 6.48
N PHE A 247 19.28 -16.73 7.29
CA PHE A 247 18.36 -17.54 8.12
C PHE A 247 18.49 -17.24 9.62
N CYS A 248 19.08 -16.11 9.98
CA CYS A 248 19.20 -15.72 11.38
C CYS A 248 18.51 -14.37 11.63
N GLU A 249 17.57 -14.35 12.57
CA GLU A 249 16.86 -13.14 12.96
C GLU A 249 17.81 -12.15 13.65
N ARG A 250 17.88 -10.93 13.13
CA ARG A 250 18.67 -9.83 13.68
C ARG A 250 17.89 -8.54 13.58
N PHE A 251 18.23 -7.58 14.43
CA PHE A 251 17.73 -6.21 14.34
C PHE A 251 18.86 -5.24 14.03
N TYR A 252 18.50 -4.04 13.56
CA TYR A 252 19.38 -2.89 13.57
C TYR A 252 18.85 -1.83 14.55
N SER A 253 19.74 -0.96 15.00
CA SER A 253 19.38 0.23 15.77
C SER A 253 19.82 1.49 15.05
N ILE A 254 18.99 2.53 15.10
CA ILE A 254 19.35 3.87 14.65
C ILE A 254 19.62 4.72 15.88
N LYS A 255 20.83 5.26 15.98
CA LYS A 255 21.24 6.22 17.00
C LYS A 255 21.31 7.61 16.39
N LEU A 256 20.79 8.58 17.14
CA LEU A 256 20.88 10.00 16.83
C LEU A 256 21.74 10.67 17.91
N ASN A 257 22.86 11.28 17.51
CA ASN A 257 23.83 11.87 18.45
C ASN A 257 24.27 10.87 19.54
N GLY A 258 24.52 9.62 19.15
CA GLY A 258 24.93 8.52 20.03
C GLY A 258 23.83 7.92 20.92
N THR A 259 22.58 8.41 20.85
CA THR A 259 21.45 7.86 21.62
C THR A 259 20.55 7.04 20.70
N THR A 260 20.26 5.78 21.04
CA THR A 260 19.33 4.92 20.28
C THR A 260 17.94 5.53 20.24
N ALA A 261 17.47 5.88 19.05
CA ALA A 261 16.13 6.39 18.79
C ALA A 261 15.17 5.28 18.35
N PHE A 262 15.67 4.32 17.55
CA PHE A 262 14.88 3.21 17.01
C PHE A 262 15.64 1.88 17.11
N GLN A 263 14.88 0.80 17.21
CA GLN A 263 15.34 -0.58 17.05
C GLN A 263 14.34 -1.30 16.15
N GLN A 264 14.81 -1.87 15.05
CA GLN A 264 13.96 -2.46 14.02
C GLN A 264 14.41 -3.88 13.71
N ASN A 265 13.48 -4.82 13.82
CA ASN A 265 13.74 -6.21 13.45
C ASN A 265 13.86 -6.36 11.93
N MET A 266 14.83 -7.14 11.46
CA MET A 266 15.06 -7.46 10.05
C MET A 266 14.71 -8.93 9.80
N TRP A 267 13.43 -9.27 9.96
CA TRP A 267 12.98 -10.66 9.85
C TRP A 267 11.58 -10.73 9.28
N ARG A 268 11.37 -11.72 8.41
CA ARG A 268 10.07 -12.08 7.87
C ARG A 268 9.75 -13.50 8.29
N ASP A 269 8.64 -13.64 9.01
CA ASP A 269 8.09 -14.90 9.52
C ASP A 269 6.87 -15.39 8.70
N ASP A 270 6.64 -14.78 7.55
CA ASP A 270 5.48 -14.99 6.68
C ASP A 270 5.84 -15.62 5.32
N CYS A 271 7.06 -16.15 5.14
CA CYS A 271 7.48 -16.70 3.85
C CYS A 271 6.64 -17.92 3.41
N GLY A 272 6.23 -18.78 4.34
CA GLY A 272 5.30 -19.88 4.07
C GLY A 272 3.84 -19.44 3.77
N LEU A 273 3.55 -18.13 3.85
CA LEU A 273 2.29 -17.50 3.44
C LEU A 273 2.41 -16.74 2.12
N ASN A 274 3.51 -16.90 1.38
CA ASN A 274 3.70 -16.19 0.12
C ASN A 274 2.57 -16.54 -0.89
N ALA A 275 2.08 -15.51 -1.59
CA ALA A 275 1.09 -15.65 -2.65
C ALA A 275 1.64 -16.41 -3.88
N VAL A 276 2.96 -16.37 -4.08
CA VAL A 276 3.67 -17.21 -5.07
C VAL A 276 3.93 -18.58 -4.45
N TYR A 277 3.00 -19.51 -4.62
CA TYR A 277 3.14 -20.88 -4.15
C TYR A 277 2.46 -21.90 -5.09
N PRO A 278 2.93 -23.15 -5.13
CA PRO A 278 4.19 -23.63 -4.54
C PRO A 278 5.41 -23.07 -5.30
N GLN A 279 6.63 -23.20 -4.75
CA GLN A 279 7.87 -22.90 -5.47
C GLN A 279 8.87 -24.07 -5.37
N GLY A 280 9.76 -24.18 -6.35
CA GLY A 280 10.67 -25.34 -6.46
C GLY A 280 11.83 -25.39 -5.44
N GLY A 281 12.03 -24.35 -4.63
CA GLY A 281 13.17 -24.25 -3.71
C GLY A 281 12.76 -24.07 -2.25
N THR A 282 13.63 -23.47 -1.43
CA THR A 282 13.44 -23.37 0.02
C THR A 282 12.53 -22.21 0.45
N TRP A 283 11.44 -21.98 -0.29
CA TRP A 283 10.61 -20.77 -0.21
C TRP A 283 9.87 -20.57 1.12
N VAL A 284 9.64 -21.65 1.88
CA VAL A 284 8.91 -21.62 3.15
C VAL A 284 9.73 -21.09 4.32
N TYR A 285 11.07 -21.11 4.23
CA TYR A 285 11.92 -20.67 5.33
C TYR A 285 11.88 -19.15 5.53
N ASN A 286 11.68 -18.77 6.79
CA ASN A 286 11.76 -17.40 7.27
C ASN A 286 13.17 -16.83 7.11
N ARG A 287 13.25 -15.55 6.78
CA ARG A 287 14.49 -14.92 6.28
C ARG A 287 14.64 -13.48 6.73
N ALA A 288 15.87 -12.98 6.64
CA ALA A 288 16.23 -11.66 7.11
C ALA A 288 15.68 -10.51 6.25
N ASN A 289 14.40 -10.19 6.47
CA ASN A 289 13.61 -9.13 5.84
C ASN A 289 13.19 -9.36 4.37
N TRP A 290 13.18 -10.60 3.90
CA TRP A 290 12.76 -10.92 2.53
C TRP A 290 12.20 -12.34 2.42
N CYS A 291 11.40 -12.60 1.40
CA CYS A 291 10.94 -13.95 1.04
C CYS A 291 11.12 -14.15 -0.47
N PRO A 292 11.48 -15.37 -0.94
CA PRO A 292 11.60 -15.67 -2.37
C PRO A 292 10.31 -15.36 -3.13
N GLY A 293 10.37 -14.52 -4.15
CA GLY A 293 9.21 -14.09 -4.92
C GLY A 293 8.40 -12.98 -4.27
N ASP A 294 8.96 -12.25 -3.30
CA ASP A 294 8.26 -11.19 -2.57
C ASP A 294 9.11 -9.91 -2.37
N TYR A 295 8.46 -8.86 -1.84
CA TYR A 295 9.12 -7.60 -1.49
C TYR A 295 10.19 -7.81 -0.42
N VAL A 296 11.24 -7.01 -0.49
CA VAL A 296 12.04 -6.66 0.68
C VAL A 296 11.40 -5.44 1.32
N TRP A 297 11.10 -5.49 2.62
CA TRP A 297 10.41 -4.36 3.27
C TRP A 297 11.35 -3.17 3.48
N THR A 298 10.83 -1.99 3.17
CA THR A 298 11.42 -0.71 3.59
C THR A 298 10.76 -0.29 4.90
N PHE A 299 11.58 -0.03 5.92
CA PHE A 299 11.13 0.52 7.19
C PHE A 299 11.30 2.03 7.20
N GLU A 300 10.29 2.75 7.69
CA GLU A 300 10.29 4.21 7.77
C GLU A 300 10.39 4.67 9.23
N HIS A 301 11.32 5.58 9.52
CA HIS A 301 11.56 6.12 10.86
C HIS A 301 11.36 7.64 10.84
N GLU A 302 10.31 8.13 11.49
CA GLU A 302 10.04 9.57 11.63
C GLU A 302 11.03 10.22 12.62
N LEU A 303 11.96 11.02 12.10
CA LEU A 303 13.04 11.62 12.89
C LEU A 303 12.68 13.01 13.43
N THR A 304 11.67 13.67 12.88
CA THR A 304 11.34 15.08 13.13
C THR A 304 11.33 15.46 14.62
N ASN A 305 10.68 14.66 15.47
CA ASN A 305 10.58 14.93 16.90
C ASN A 305 11.91 14.79 17.66
N TYR A 306 12.91 14.14 17.07
CA TYR A 306 14.25 13.97 17.63
C TYR A 306 15.21 15.08 17.19
N VAL A 307 14.96 15.71 16.02
CA VAL A 307 15.97 16.54 15.35
C VAL A 307 15.54 17.98 15.04
N SER A 308 14.25 18.31 15.13
CA SER A 308 13.68 19.61 14.70
C SER A 308 14.29 20.86 15.35
N ALA A 309 14.93 20.72 16.52
CA ALA A 309 15.57 21.82 17.24
C ALA A 309 17.10 21.92 17.04
N LEU A 310 17.68 21.08 16.17
CA LEU A 310 19.12 20.94 16.01
C LEU A 310 19.59 21.50 14.65
N PRO A 311 20.78 22.12 14.57
CA PRO A 311 21.38 22.55 13.30
C PRO A 311 22.04 21.39 12.53
N SER A 312 22.27 20.26 13.20
CA SER A 312 22.87 19.05 12.64
C SER A 312 22.57 17.85 13.53
N VAL A 313 22.63 16.65 12.96
CA VAL A 313 22.50 15.39 13.68
C VAL A 313 23.53 14.39 13.18
N SER A 314 24.09 13.58 14.08
CA SER A 314 24.81 12.37 13.69
C SER A 314 23.84 11.20 13.63
N ILE A 315 23.82 10.50 12.50
CA ILE A 315 23.03 9.30 12.25
C ILE A 315 23.99 8.11 12.22
N ASP A 316 23.76 7.15 13.11
CA ASP A 316 24.59 5.96 13.28
C ASP A 316 23.66 4.74 13.28
N MET A 317 23.86 3.83 12.31
CA MET A 317 23.06 2.61 12.18
C MET A 317 23.93 1.42 12.53
N ASP A 318 23.60 0.71 13.61
CA ASP A 318 24.31 -0.51 13.99
C ASP A 318 23.46 -1.74 13.72
N ILE A 319 24.10 -2.82 13.29
CA ILE A 319 23.47 -4.15 13.28
C ILE A 319 23.77 -4.85 14.61
N GLN A 320 22.79 -5.63 15.12
CA GLN A 320 22.98 -6.50 16.27
C GLN A 320 24.25 -7.37 16.08
N PRO A 321 25.20 -7.36 17.04
CA PRO A 321 26.47 -8.05 16.87
C PRO A 321 26.34 -9.54 16.59
N ILE A 322 27.05 -9.98 15.55
CA ILE A 322 27.15 -11.39 15.15
C ILE A 322 28.53 -11.91 15.47
N VAL A 323 28.60 -13.05 16.16
CA VAL A 323 29.83 -13.84 16.33
C VAL A 323 29.68 -15.09 15.46
N TRP A 324 30.49 -15.20 14.42
CA TRP A 324 30.39 -16.27 13.42
C TRP A 324 31.77 -16.85 13.06
N SER A 325 31.75 -18.06 12.50
CA SER A 325 32.88 -18.72 11.84
C SER A 325 32.36 -19.60 10.70
N GLY A 326 33.12 -19.75 9.62
CA GLY A 326 32.67 -20.51 8.45
C GLY A 326 33.40 -20.13 7.17
N ASN A 327 32.89 -20.65 6.05
CA ASN A 327 33.46 -20.39 4.73
C ASN A 327 32.90 -19.11 4.09
N GLN A 328 31.69 -18.70 4.49
CA GLN A 328 31.02 -17.51 3.98
C GLN A 328 30.70 -16.55 5.13
N ALA A 329 31.19 -15.33 5.03
CA ALA A 329 30.80 -14.25 5.93
C ALA A 329 29.31 -13.91 5.73
N PRO A 330 28.56 -13.65 6.82
CA PRO A 330 27.25 -13.02 6.71
C PRO A 330 27.36 -11.73 5.89
N SER A 331 26.32 -11.35 5.16
CA SER A 331 26.34 -10.14 4.34
C SER A 331 25.01 -9.41 4.38
N TYR A 332 25.04 -8.10 4.25
CA TYR A 332 23.83 -7.28 4.24
C TYR A 332 23.86 -6.33 3.04
N ILE A 333 22.73 -6.25 2.33
CA ILE A 333 22.44 -5.20 1.37
C ILE A 333 21.57 -4.18 2.09
N ILE A 334 22.03 -2.93 2.17
CA ILE A 334 21.38 -1.87 2.96
C ILE A 334 21.33 -0.60 2.11
N ASP A 335 20.12 -0.09 1.94
CA ASP A 335 19.88 1.25 1.44
C ASP A 335 19.18 2.05 2.54
N ALA A 336 19.75 3.20 2.91
CA ALA A 336 19.25 4.10 3.93
C ALA A 336 19.20 5.52 3.37
N LEU A 337 18.00 6.06 3.19
CA LEU A 337 17.71 7.34 2.56
C LEU A 337 17.10 8.29 3.59
N LEU A 338 17.73 9.44 3.81
CA LEU A 338 17.14 10.54 4.56
C LEU A 338 16.31 11.40 3.63
N VAL A 339 15.02 11.54 3.92
CA VAL A 339 14.10 12.41 3.21
C VAL A 339 13.84 13.64 4.06
N GLU A 340 13.97 14.81 3.45
CA GLU A 340 13.68 16.11 4.04
C GLU A 340 12.38 16.66 3.45
N TYR A 341 11.48 17.10 4.32
CA TYR A 341 10.17 17.64 3.95
C TYR A 341 9.96 19.05 4.48
N GLY A 342 9.04 19.77 3.83
CA GLY A 342 8.39 20.94 4.42
C GLY A 342 7.31 20.53 5.43
N GLY A 343 6.49 21.52 5.83
CA GLY A 343 5.34 21.27 6.71
C GLY A 343 4.21 20.49 6.04
N PHE A 344 3.28 19.98 6.85
CA PHE A 344 2.09 19.30 6.37
C PHE A 344 1.14 20.23 5.62
N ASN A 345 0.55 19.72 4.54
CA ASN A 345 -0.53 20.38 3.81
C ASN A 345 -1.91 20.06 4.41
N TYR A 346 -2.04 18.96 5.17
CA TYR A 346 -3.28 18.50 5.79
C TYR A 346 -3.07 18.16 7.27
N GLN A 347 -4.06 18.47 8.11
CA GLN A 347 -4.09 18.17 9.54
C GLN A 347 -4.79 16.84 9.83
N ASN A 348 -5.94 16.57 9.20
CA ASN A 348 -6.76 15.37 9.34
C ASN A 348 -7.01 14.80 7.93
N ASP A 349 -6.18 13.84 7.54
CA ASP A 349 -6.23 13.19 6.23
C ASP A 349 -5.93 11.70 6.41
N LEU A 350 -6.89 10.87 6.07
CA LEU A 350 -6.79 9.41 6.04
C LEU A 350 -6.90 8.93 4.60
N GLY A 351 -6.07 7.96 4.24
CA GLY A 351 -6.18 7.31 2.94
C GLY A 351 -6.31 5.80 3.08
N LEU A 352 -7.10 5.20 2.20
CA LEU A 352 -7.07 3.77 1.95
C LEU A 352 -5.85 3.41 1.11
N GLU A 353 -4.98 2.56 1.66
CA GLU A 353 -3.83 2.04 0.92
C GLU A 353 -4.19 0.76 0.16
N GLN A 354 -4.98 -0.12 0.78
CA GLN A 354 -5.31 -1.44 0.23
C GLN A 354 -6.69 -1.92 0.67
N ILE A 355 -7.38 -2.63 -0.23
CA ILE A 355 -8.42 -3.59 0.13
C ILE A 355 -7.78 -4.98 -0.04
N MET A 356 -7.46 -5.63 1.08
CA MET A 356 -6.80 -6.94 1.08
C MET A 356 -7.80 -8.08 0.88
N ALA A 357 -9.02 -7.93 1.39
CA ALA A 357 -10.15 -8.81 1.13
C ALA A 357 -11.45 -7.98 1.14
N PRO A 358 -12.39 -8.19 0.20
CA PRO A 358 -12.30 -9.11 -0.92
C PRO A 358 -11.41 -8.53 -2.06
N ASN A 359 -10.55 -9.35 -2.64
CA ASN A 359 -9.66 -8.94 -3.73
C ASN A 359 -9.22 -10.16 -4.56
N ASN A 360 -9.41 -10.10 -5.88
CA ASN A 360 -9.03 -11.18 -6.81
C ASN A 360 -7.67 -11.00 -7.48
N LYS A 361 -6.90 -9.96 -7.10
CA LYS A 361 -5.51 -9.86 -7.53
C LYS A 361 -4.68 -11.00 -6.90
N TYR A 362 -3.70 -11.45 -7.67
CA TYR A 362 -2.90 -12.65 -7.35
C TYR A 362 -2.22 -12.56 -5.98
N GLU A 363 -1.70 -11.40 -5.60
CA GLU A 363 -1.00 -11.16 -4.33
C GLU A 363 -1.88 -11.34 -3.08
N TYR A 364 -3.22 -11.31 -3.23
CA TYR A 364 -4.17 -11.50 -2.12
C TYR A 364 -4.83 -12.89 -2.13
N ASN A 365 -4.40 -13.80 -3.02
CA ASN A 365 -5.04 -15.10 -3.23
C ASN A 365 -5.05 -16.01 -1.98
N ARG A 366 -4.13 -15.81 -1.02
CA ARG A 366 -4.01 -16.64 0.18
C ARG A 366 -5.19 -16.51 1.12
N ASN A 367 -5.88 -15.37 1.09
CA ASN A 367 -7.01 -15.08 1.97
C ASN A 367 -8.30 -14.79 1.16
N ASN A 368 -8.29 -15.04 -0.15
CA ASN A 368 -9.41 -14.76 -1.05
C ASN A 368 -9.79 -16.00 -1.87
N PRO A 369 -11.05 -16.10 -2.33
CA PRO A 369 -12.16 -15.19 -2.07
C PRO A 369 -12.72 -15.31 -0.64
N ILE A 370 -13.55 -14.35 -0.24
CA ILE A 370 -14.26 -14.33 1.07
C ILE A 370 -15.77 -14.25 0.88
N CYS A 371 -16.54 -14.70 1.88
CA CYS A 371 -17.99 -14.42 2.01
C CYS A 371 -18.34 -13.71 3.33
N GLY A 372 -17.31 -13.37 4.13
CA GLY A 372 -17.42 -12.91 5.51
C GLY A 372 -16.95 -11.48 5.67
N ASN A 373 -15.87 -11.30 6.43
CA ASN A 373 -15.29 -10.04 6.87
C ASN A 373 -14.31 -9.46 5.84
N PRO A 374 -14.54 -8.26 5.30
CA PRO A 374 -13.53 -7.54 4.54
C PRO A 374 -12.32 -7.15 5.39
N ILE A 375 -11.17 -6.93 4.75
CA ILE A 375 -9.92 -6.48 5.39
C ILE A 375 -9.35 -5.34 4.55
N VAL A 376 -9.10 -4.20 5.18
CA VAL A 376 -8.55 -2.99 4.55
C VAL A 376 -7.30 -2.50 5.28
N LYS A 377 -6.45 -1.75 4.59
CA LYS A 377 -5.29 -1.06 5.18
C LYS A 377 -5.48 0.44 5.05
N VAL A 378 -5.45 1.14 6.17
CA VAL A 378 -5.66 2.59 6.28
C VAL A 378 -4.36 3.25 6.73
N LYS A 379 -4.06 4.45 6.22
CA LYS A 379 -2.89 5.24 6.62
C LYS A 379 -3.30 6.67 7.00
N ASN A 380 -2.66 7.21 8.04
CA ASN A 380 -2.76 8.62 8.39
C ASN A 380 -1.77 9.43 7.54
N TYR A 381 -2.28 10.28 6.66
CA TYR A 381 -1.51 11.22 5.85
C TYR A 381 -1.50 12.64 6.45
N GLY A 382 -2.36 12.93 7.44
CA GLY A 382 -2.41 14.20 8.14
C GLY A 382 -1.35 14.37 9.24
N GLU A 383 -1.16 15.62 9.70
CA GLU A 383 -0.26 15.96 10.80
C GLU A 383 -0.71 15.39 12.15
N LEU A 384 -2.02 15.41 12.42
CA LEU A 384 -2.57 15.07 13.72
C LEU A 384 -2.71 13.55 13.87
N THR A 385 -2.38 13.03 15.05
CA THR A 385 -2.69 11.65 15.40
C THR A 385 -4.19 11.41 15.32
N VAL A 386 -4.59 10.38 14.58
CA VAL A 386 -6.00 9.99 14.44
C VAL A 386 -6.35 9.04 15.57
N THR A 387 -7.37 9.40 16.34
CA THR A 387 -7.84 8.61 17.49
C THR A 387 -9.13 7.85 17.22
N GLN A 388 -9.86 8.28 16.19
CA GLN A 388 -11.05 7.61 15.67
C GLN A 388 -11.29 8.02 14.22
N PHE A 389 -11.98 7.17 13.47
CA PHE A 389 -12.47 7.45 12.13
C PHE A 389 -13.50 6.41 11.72
N ASP A 390 -14.20 6.65 10.62
CA ASP A 390 -15.18 5.72 10.07
C ASP A 390 -14.67 5.04 8.81
N ILE A 391 -15.13 3.81 8.62
CA ILE A 391 -14.94 3.06 7.38
C ILE A 391 -16.31 2.70 6.83
N GLU A 392 -16.66 3.28 5.69
CA GLU A 392 -17.81 2.90 4.88
C GLU A 392 -17.43 1.79 3.89
N TYR A 393 -18.26 0.76 3.70
CA TYR A 393 -17.97 -0.35 2.79
C TYR A 393 -19.23 -1.01 2.22
N TRP A 394 -19.18 -1.45 0.97
CA TRP A 394 -20.31 -2.05 0.26
C TRP A 394 -19.89 -2.84 -1.00
N VAL A 395 -20.85 -3.55 -1.58
CA VAL A 395 -20.74 -4.16 -2.92
C VAL A 395 -21.57 -3.38 -3.93
N GLU A 396 -21.17 -3.34 -5.20
CA GLU A 396 -21.86 -2.56 -6.24
C GLU A 396 -23.35 -2.88 -6.34
N GLY A 397 -24.23 -1.93 -5.97
CA GLY A 397 -25.70 -2.12 -5.96
C GLY A 397 -26.26 -2.73 -4.66
N GLY A 398 -25.40 -3.14 -3.72
CA GLY A 398 -25.77 -3.57 -2.38
C GLY A 398 -26.00 -2.41 -1.40
N GLN A 399 -26.31 -2.75 -0.15
CA GLN A 399 -26.44 -1.78 0.93
C GLN A 399 -25.07 -1.40 1.51
N LYS A 400 -24.96 -0.14 1.97
CA LYS A 400 -23.77 0.36 2.66
C LYS A 400 -23.70 -0.10 4.10
N CYS A 401 -22.47 -0.28 4.57
CA CYS A 401 -22.14 -0.58 5.95
C CYS A 401 -21.04 0.33 6.47
N TRP A 402 -21.01 0.48 7.79
CA TRP A 402 -20.07 1.36 8.48
C TRP A 402 -19.44 0.64 9.66
N MET A 403 -18.20 1.01 9.96
CA MET A 403 -17.52 0.65 11.20
C MET A 403 -16.76 1.88 11.69
N GLN A 404 -16.97 2.25 12.95
CA GLN A 404 -16.12 3.22 13.62
C GLN A 404 -14.89 2.51 14.17
N TRP A 405 -13.71 2.96 13.75
CA TRP A 405 -12.43 2.57 14.32
C TRP A 405 -12.05 3.54 15.44
N THR A 406 -11.45 3.03 16.52
CA THR A 406 -10.87 3.83 17.60
C THR A 406 -9.50 3.30 17.97
N GLY A 407 -8.54 4.19 18.20
CA GLY A 407 -7.16 3.81 18.52
C GLY A 407 -6.24 5.03 18.61
N SER A 408 -5.00 4.86 18.16
CA SER A 408 -4.02 5.95 18.04
C SER A 408 -3.14 5.66 16.84
N LEU A 409 -3.40 6.35 15.73
CA LEU A 409 -2.67 6.23 14.48
C LEU A 409 -1.86 7.51 14.23
N ALA A 410 -0.55 7.48 14.51
CA ALA A 410 0.29 8.66 14.32
C ALA A 410 0.46 9.00 12.83
N SER A 411 0.88 10.23 12.54
CA SER A 411 1.18 10.65 11.17
C SER A 411 2.13 9.67 10.48
N GLY A 412 1.77 9.23 9.28
CA GLY A 412 2.55 8.29 8.47
C GLY A 412 2.36 6.82 8.84
N GLU A 413 1.74 6.51 9.99
CA GLU A 413 1.47 5.13 10.41
C GLU A 413 0.28 4.54 9.64
N SER A 414 0.23 3.21 9.56
CA SER A 414 -0.85 2.48 8.92
C SER A 414 -1.40 1.39 9.83
N GLU A 415 -2.68 1.08 9.68
CA GLU A 415 -3.39 0.04 10.43
C GLU A 415 -4.10 -0.92 9.45
N ILE A 416 -4.04 -2.23 9.72
CA ILE A 416 -4.86 -3.23 9.02
C ILE A 416 -6.13 -3.47 9.83
N VAL A 417 -7.27 -3.25 9.20
CA VAL A 417 -8.58 -3.27 9.85
C VAL A 417 -9.45 -4.37 9.25
N GLU A 418 -9.87 -5.33 10.09
CA GLU A 418 -10.89 -6.33 9.74
C GLU A 418 -12.29 -5.74 10.00
N LEU A 419 -13.10 -5.64 8.93
CA LEU A 419 -14.43 -5.07 8.99
C LEU A 419 -15.47 -6.14 9.38
N PRO A 420 -16.56 -5.77 10.08
CA PRO A 420 -17.65 -6.68 10.38
C PRO A 420 -18.25 -7.33 9.13
N ALA A 421 -18.70 -8.57 9.26
CA ALA A 421 -19.34 -9.26 8.15
C ALA A 421 -20.70 -8.61 7.82
N PHE A 422 -20.88 -8.19 6.57
CA PHE A 422 -22.04 -7.45 6.10
C PHE A 422 -22.94 -8.24 5.14
N ASP A 423 -24.02 -7.61 4.69
CA ASP A 423 -24.95 -8.20 3.72
C ASP A 423 -24.37 -8.14 2.31
N TRP A 424 -23.96 -9.30 1.80
CA TRP A 424 -23.44 -9.44 0.44
C TRP A 424 -24.54 -9.51 -0.62
N SER A 425 -25.82 -9.32 -0.30
CA SER A 425 -26.92 -9.42 -1.26
C SER A 425 -27.06 -8.18 -2.14
N GLY A 426 -27.71 -8.37 -3.30
CA GLY A 426 -28.10 -7.26 -4.19
C GLY A 426 -26.99 -6.72 -5.10
N PHE A 427 -25.77 -7.26 -5.06
CA PHE A 427 -24.73 -6.77 -5.96
C PHE A 427 -25.07 -7.01 -7.44
N THR A 428 -24.81 -6.01 -8.26
CA THR A 428 -25.00 -6.04 -9.72
C THR A 428 -23.71 -6.41 -10.46
N GLU A 429 -22.56 -6.11 -9.87
CA GLU A 429 -21.23 -6.50 -10.32
C GLU A 429 -20.39 -7.00 -9.15
N GLN A 430 -19.39 -7.85 -9.43
CA GLN A 430 -18.44 -8.35 -8.42
C GLN A 430 -17.37 -7.30 -8.10
N LYS A 431 -17.83 -6.15 -7.58
CA LYS A 431 -17.01 -5.04 -7.12
C LYS A 431 -17.32 -4.73 -5.67
N PHE A 432 -16.26 -4.51 -4.90
CA PHE A 432 -16.32 -4.08 -3.51
C PHE A 432 -15.68 -2.71 -3.38
N TYR A 433 -16.28 -1.89 -2.53
CA TYR A 433 -15.87 -0.53 -2.24
C TYR A 433 -15.62 -0.39 -0.75
N ALA A 434 -14.60 0.38 -0.42
CA ALA A 434 -14.40 0.91 0.92
C ALA A 434 -14.02 2.38 0.83
N ARG A 435 -14.40 3.15 1.84
CA ARG A 435 -14.04 4.55 2.02
C ARG A 435 -13.70 4.83 3.49
N VAL A 436 -12.66 5.62 3.75
CA VAL A 436 -12.36 6.17 5.08
C VAL A 436 -12.87 7.60 5.18
N GLU A 437 -13.48 7.96 6.31
CA GLU A 437 -14.08 9.28 6.53
C GLU A 437 -13.97 9.68 8.01
N TRP A 438 -14.21 10.96 8.30
CA TRP A 438 -14.33 11.51 9.65
C TRP A 438 -13.12 11.29 10.60
N PRO A 439 -11.87 11.52 10.17
CA PRO A 439 -10.73 11.51 11.09
C PRO A 439 -10.96 12.46 12.27
N ASN A 440 -10.93 11.94 13.49
CA ASN A 440 -11.16 12.73 14.71
C ASN A 440 -12.50 13.50 14.74
N ASP A 441 -13.58 12.93 14.16
CA ASP A 441 -14.91 13.56 14.01
C ASP A 441 -14.88 14.92 13.26
N VAL A 442 -13.92 15.10 12.35
CA VAL A 442 -13.87 16.23 11.41
C VAL A 442 -13.78 15.73 9.98
N GLU A 443 -14.16 16.57 9.02
CA GLU A 443 -14.09 16.24 7.59
C GLU A 443 -12.64 15.89 7.19
N ASP A 444 -12.50 14.86 6.35
CA ASP A 444 -11.22 14.51 5.74
C ASP A 444 -10.82 15.58 4.71
N GLU A 445 -9.57 16.03 4.76
CA GLU A 445 -9.10 17.14 3.94
C GLU A 445 -8.74 16.74 2.50
N LEU A 446 -8.62 15.45 2.17
CA LEU A 446 -8.12 14.98 0.87
C LEU A 446 -8.91 13.82 0.24
N SER A 447 -10.13 14.09 -0.24
CA SER A 447 -11.06 13.08 -0.79
C SER A 447 -10.56 12.07 -1.86
N ILE A 448 -9.42 12.30 -2.50
CA ILE A 448 -8.90 11.45 -3.57
C ILE A 448 -8.31 10.11 -3.04
N ASN A 449 -7.79 10.09 -1.82
CA ASN A 449 -7.19 8.89 -1.23
C ASN A 449 -8.18 8.13 -0.32
N ASP A 450 -9.36 8.69 -0.06
CA ASP A 450 -10.37 8.13 0.84
C ASP A 450 -10.95 6.80 0.38
N GLN A 451 -11.10 6.60 -0.94
CA GLN A 451 -11.90 5.50 -1.50
C GLN A 451 -11.09 4.58 -2.41
N MET A 452 -11.28 3.26 -2.24
CA MET A 452 -10.77 2.24 -3.15
C MET A 452 -11.86 1.29 -3.64
N THR A 453 -11.58 0.64 -4.76
CA THR A 453 -12.45 -0.40 -5.33
C THR A 453 -11.63 -1.60 -5.76
N THR A 454 -12.14 -2.80 -5.49
CA THR A 454 -11.57 -4.07 -5.94
C THR A 454 -12.61 -4.93 -6.63
N HIS A 455 -12.12 -5.84 -7.47
CA HIS A 455 -12.91 -6.97 -7.95
C HIS A 455 -12.75 -8.15 -7.01
N PHE A 456 -13.78 -9.00 -6.93
CA PHE A 456 -13.75 -10.21 -6.11
C PHE A 456 -14.30 -11.41 -6.86
N ASP A 457 -13.90 -12.61 -6.44
CA ASP A 457 -14.47 -13.86 -6.95
C ASP A 457 -15.54 -14.38 -5.98
N ILE A 458 -16.56 -15.07 -6.51
CA ILE A 458 -17.60 -15.70 -5.69
C ILE A 458 -17.07 -17.00 -5.06
N PRO A 459 -17.06 -17.14 -3.72
CA PRO A 459 -16.69 -18.39 -3.05
C PRO A 459 -17.55 -19.57 -3.49
N GLU A 460 -16.97 -20.78 -3.42
CA GLU A 460 -17.70 -22.00 -3.77
C GLU A 460 -18.85 -22.27 -2.78
N ARG A 461 -20.00 -22.68 -3.30
CA ARG A 461 -21.12 -23.17 -2.49
C ARG A 461 -20.94 -24.65 -2.19
N LEU A 462 -20.92 -25.02 -0.92
CA LEU A 462 -20.92 -26.40 -0.46
C LEU A 462 -22.32 -26.86 -0.04
N ASP A 463 -22.52 -28.19 -0.08
CA ASP A 463 -23.70 -28.84 0.50
C ASP A 463 -23.66 -28.71 2.04
N SER A 464 -24.82 -28.78 2.70
CA SER A 464 -24.91 -28.71 4.17
C SER A 464 -24.17 -29.85 4.89
N ILE A 465 -23.93 -30.94 4.16
CA ILE A 465 -23.10 -32.05 4.61
C ILE A 465 -22.01 -32.29 3.56
N PHE A 466 -20.76 -32.16 3.98
CA PHE A 466 -19.59 -32.45 3.15
C PHE A 466 -18.53 -33.19 3.98
N VAL A 467 -17.47 -33.60 3.31
CA VAL A 467 -16.43 -34.43 3.92
C VAL A 467 -15.08 -33.77 3.74
N VAL A 468 -14.38 -33.58 4.86
CA VAL A 468 -12.95 -33.29 4.88
C VAL A 468 -12.21 -34.61 4.85
N ARG A 469 -11.40 -34.83 3.81
CA ARG A 469 -10.54 -36.01 3.69
C ARG A 469 -9.09 -35.55 3.81
N PHE A 470 -8.42 -36.05 4.84
CA PHE A 470 -7.04 -35.71 5.13
C PHE A 470 -6.20 -36.97 5.21
N TRP A 471 -5.16 -37.07 4.39
CA TRP A 471 -4.12 -38.08 4.52
C TRP A 471 -2.89 -37.42 5.14
N ALA A 472 -2.56 -37.80 6.37
CA ALA A 472 -1.40 -37.28 7.07
C ALA A 472 -0.11 -37.92 6.56
N ASN A 473 0.97 -37.15 6.54
CA ASN A 473 2.34 -37.62 6.32
C ASN A 473 2.88 -38.30 7.62
N ASN A 474 4.19 -38.41 7.79
CA ASN A 474 4.82 -38.98 8.99
C ASN A 474 4.76 -38.08 10.24
N PHE A 475 4.42 -36.79 10.09
CA PHE A 475 4.44 -35.76 11.12
C PHE A 475 3.05 -35.12 11.34
N PRO A 476 2.02 -35.92 11.66
CA PRO A 476 0.65 -35.42 11.85
C PRO A 476 0.48 -34.38 12.97
N GLY A 477 1.48 -34.20 13.83
CA GLY A 477 1.46 -33.25 14.94
C GLY A 477 1.60 -31.79 14.49
N GLU A 478 2.08 -31.54 13.28
CA GLU A 478 2.16 -30.21 12.66
C GLU A 478 0.80 -29.75 12.13
N ASN A 479 -0.13 -30.69 11.91
CA ASN A 479 -1.36 -30.42 11.19
C ASN A 479 -2.55 -30.15 12.11
N SER A 480 -3.34 -29.15 11.75
CA SER A 480 -4.66 -28.91 12.33
C SER A 480 -5.57 -28.26 11.30
N TYR A 481 -6.89 -28.33 11.50
CA TYR A 481 -7.79 -27.41 10.82
C TYR A 481 -8.92 -26.96 11.72
N VAL A 482 -9.43 -25.78 11.38
CA VAL A 482 -10.57 -25.15 12.02
C VAL A 482 -11.56 -24.69 10.96
N ILE A 483 -12.85 -24.80 11.26
CA ILE A 483 -13.92 -24.17 10.49
C ILE A 483 -14.54 -23.11 11.37
N LYS A 484 -14.60 -21.88 10.87
CA LYS A 484 -15.22 -20.75 11.55
C LYS A 484 -16.34 -20.16 10.69
N ASN A 485 -17.35 -19.59 11.34
CA ASN A 485 -18.36 -18.78 10.66
C ASN A 485 -17.87 -17.34 10.44
N ASP A 486 -18.68 -16.54 9.78
CA ASP A 486 -18.49 -15.10 9.53
C ASP A 486 -18.60 -14.20 10.78
N GLN A 487 -18.72 -14.79 11.97
CA GLN A 487 -18.61 -14.10 13.26
C GLN A 487 -17.31 -14.49 14.00
N GLY A 488 -16.42 -15.24 13.34
CA GLY A 488 -15.19 -15.76 13.93
C GLY A 488 -15.40 -16.93 14.92
N VAL A 489 -16.63 -17.43 15.07
CA VAL A 489 -16.95 -18.54 15.98
C VAL A 489 -16.47 -19.85 15.38
N VAL A 490 -15.65 -20.59 16.13
CA VAL A 490 -15.23 -21.95 15.78
C VAL A 490 -16.43 -22.89 15.87
N VAL A 491 -16.83 -23.43 14.71
CA VAL A 491 -17.94 -24.40 14.62
C VAL A 491 -17.45 -25.83 14.49
N HIS A 492 -16.20 -26.03 14.05
CA HIS A 492 -15.57 -27.34 13.97
C HIS A 492 -14.06 -27.22 14.08
N THR A 493 -13.37 -28.20 14.65
CA THR A 493 -11.91 -28.25 14.71
C THR A 493 -11.41 -29.68 14.80
N ASN A 494 -10.22 -29.94 14.25
CA ASN A 494 -9.50 -31.18 14.44
C ASN A 494 -7.99 -30.92 14.42
N SER A 495 -7.26 -31.53 15.36
CA SER A 495 -5.81 -31.42 15.51
C SER A 495 -5.16 -32.73 15.93
N THR A 496 -5.91 -33.85 15.89
CA THR A 496 -5.41 -35.15 16.32
C THR A 496 -5.47 -36.11 15.16
N PHE A 497 -4.31 -36.35 14.55
CA PHE A 497 -4.17 -37.25 13.42
C PHE A 497 -3.14 -38.35 13.71
N SER A 498 -3.30 -39.48 13.02
CA SER A 498 -2.32 -40.58 13.04
C SER A 498 -1.47 -40.53 11.77
N ALA A 499 -0.18 -40.78 11.93
CA ALA A 499 0.81 -40.74 10.85
C ALA A 499 0.45 -41.72 9.73
N ASN A 500 0.70 -41.35 8.48
CA ASN A 500 0.40 -42.13 7.26
C ASN A 500 -1.03 -42.67 7.17
N THR A 501 -1.98 -42.08 7.90
CA THR A 501 -3.34 -42.58 8.00
C THR A 501 -4.30 -41.66 7.27
N LEU A 502 -5.28 -42.27 6.60
CA LEU A 502 -6.35 -41.54 5.95
C LEU A 502 -7.49 -41.25 6.93
N HIS A 503 -7.73 -39.98 7.19
CA HIS A 503 -8.78 -39.46 8.05
C HIS A 503 -9.95 -38.94 7.21
N TRP A 504 -11.15 -39.19 7.73
CA TRP A 504 -12.41 -38.77 7.13
C TRP A 504 -13.23 -38.08 8.20
N ASP A 505 -13.56 -36.82 7.96
CA ASP A 505 -14.39 -36.04 8.86
C ASP A 505 -15.62 -35.55 8.12
N THR A 506 -16.80 -35.91 8.63
CA THR A 506 -18.08 -35.53 8.03
C THR A 506 -18.58 -34.30 8.72
N ILE A 507 -18.60 -33.20 7.98
CA ILE A 507 -18.97 -31.89 8.47
C ILE A 507 -20.45 -31.65 8.15
N SER A 508 -21.21 -31.18 9.13
CA SER A 508 -22.61 -30.78 8.98
C SER A 508 -22.76 -29.34 9.46
N LEU A 509 -23.05 -28.43 8.54
CA LEU A 509 -23.23 -27.00 8.84
C LEU A 509 -24.62 -26.54 8.43
N PRO A 510 -25.25 -25.63 9.19
CA PRO A 510 -26.43 -24.92 8.72
C PRO A 510 -26.05 -23.95 7.58
N ASP A 511 -27.08 -23.38 6.95
CA ASP A 511 -26.89 -22.34 5.93
C ASP A 511 -26.11 -21.15 6.53
N GLY A 512 -25.06 -20.70 5.85
CA GLY A 512 -24.18 -19.67 6.37
C GLY A 512 -22.94 -19.42 5.52
N CYS A 513 -22.15 -18.42 5.90
CA CYS A 513 -20.80 -18.23 5.37
C CYS A 513 -19.78 -18.80 6.37
N TYR A 514 -18.82 -19.53 5.84
CA TYR A 514 -17.77 -20.18 6.62
C TYR A 514 -16.42 -20.06 5.91
N TYR A 515 -15.36 -20.29 6.66
CA TYR A 515 -14.07 -20.63 6.08
C TYR A 515 -13.45 -21.80 6.83
N ILE A 516 -12.70 -22.61 6.08
CA ILE A 516 -11.80 -23.62 6.64
C ILE A 516 -10.37 -23.11 6.53
N GLU A 517 -9.64 -23.22 7.63
CA GLU A 517 -8.21 -22.96 7.69
C GLU A 517 -7.51 -24.25 8.10
N PHE A 518 -6.74 -24.84 7.18
CA PHE A 518 -5.85 -25.97 7.46
C PHE A 518 -4.45 -25.42 7.69
N ARG A 519 -3.84 -25.75 8.82
CA ARG A 519 -2.54 -25.25 9.24
C ARG A 519 -1.53 -26.39 9.28
N ASP A 520 -0.32 -26.03 8.93
CA ASP A 520 0.89 -26.81 9.10
C ASP A 520 1.92 -25.93 9.83
N PHE A 521 2.51 -26.44 10.91
CA PHE A 521 3.48 -25.70 11.69
C PHE A 521 4.53 -26.63 12.29
N ASP A 522 5.74 -26.59 11.71
CA ASP A 522 6.95 -27.15 12.27
C ASP A 522 7.64 -26.11 13.17
N GLN A 523 7.73 -26.43 14.45
CA GLN A 523 8.41 -25.61 15.45
C GLN A 523 9.90 -25.38 15.15
N GLN A 524 10.56 -26.30 14.44
CA GLN A 524 11.98 -26.17 14.07
C GLN A 524 12.19 -25.16 12.94
N LEU A 525 11.22 -25.06 12.02
CA LEU A 525 11.25 -24.10 10.92
C LEU A 525 10.71 -22.72 11.34
N GLY A 526 9.90 -22.66 12.40
CA GLY A 526 9.16 -21.46 12.77
C GLY A 526 8.07 -21.10 11.74
N GLY A 527 7.58 -22.11 11.02
CA GLY A 527 6.62 -22.02 9.92
C GLY A 527 6.17 -23.43 9.52
N GLY A 528 5.43 -23.57 8.44
CA GLY A 528 5.00 -24.86 7.89
C GLY A 528 5.64 -25.12 6.53
N ASP A 529 5.84 -26.38 6.20
CA ASP A 529 6.29 -26.85 4.89
C ASP A 529 5.18 -27.60 4.12
N GLY A 530 4.00 -27.69 4.75
CA GLY A 530 2.81 -28.28 4.16
C GLY A 530 2.79 -29.79 4.30
N LEU A 531 2.10 -30.46 3.38
CA LEU A 531 1.90 -31.91 3.43
C LEU A 531 2.90 -32.69 2.59
N THR A 532 3.67 -32.02 1.73
CA THR A 532 4.72 -32.62 0.92
C THR A 532 5.69 -31.54 0.51
N TRP A 533 6.95 -31.70 0.89
CA TRP A 533 8.00 -30.77 0.53
C TRP A 533 9.30 -31.50 0.18
N TRP A 534 10.00 -31.01 -0.83
CA TRP A 534 11.12 -31.75 -1.44
C TRP A 534 12.36 -31.83 -0.54
N ALA A 535 12.51 -30.90 0.40
CA ALA A 535 13.70 -30.73 1.22
C ALA A 535 13.59 -31.36 2.63
N ASN A 536 12.53 -32.12 2.90
CA ASN A 536 12.37 -32.91 4.13
C ASN A 536 12.17 -34.42 3.80
N ASN A 537 11.95 -35.25 4.82
CA ASN A 537 11.66 -36.67 4.66
C ASN A 537 10.31 -37.07 5.28
N ASP A 538 9.37 -36.12 5.32
CA ASP A 538 8.14 -36.27 6.10
C ASP A 538 7.13 -37.14 5.36
N GLY A 539 7.34 -37.33 4.06
CA GLY A 539 6.55 -38.15 3.19
C GLY A 539 5.54 -37.32 2.42
N SER A 540 4.42 -37.93 2.07
CA SER A 540 3.36 -37.24 1.33
C SER A 540 2.04 -37.32 2.06
N GLY A 541 1.29 -36.24 2.00
CA GLY A 541 -0.07 -36.12 2.49
C GLY A 541 -1.01 -35.56 1.43
N SER A 542 -2.28 -35.45 1.76
CA SER A 542 -3.26 -34.79 0.90
C SER A 542 -4.40 -34.21 1.70
N PHE A 543 -4.87 -33.03 1.31
CA PHE A 543 -6.05 -32.40 1.89
C PHE A 543 -7.11 -32.17 0.80
N GLN A 544 -8.34 -32.60 1.07
CA GLN A 544 -9.44 -32.56 0.11
C GLN A 544 -10.77 -32.22 0.77
N LEU A 545 -11.59 -31.44 0.06
CA LEU A 545 -13.03 -31.34 0.31
C LEU A 545 -13.77 -32.26 -0.66
N ARG A 546 -14.77 -33.00 -0.16
CA ARG A 546 -15.53 -33.98 -0.95
C ARG A 546 -17.03 -33.91 -0.66
N ARG A 547 -17.86 -34.15 -1.68
CA ARG A 547 -19.33 -34.24 -1.55
C ARG A 547 -19.72 -35.60 -1.00
N LEU A 548 -20.59 -35.66 0.01
CA LEU A 548 -21.13 -36.92 0.49
C LEU A 548 -22.17 -37.46 -0.50
N LYS A 549 -21.82 -38.49 -1.29
CA LYS A 549 -22.77 -39.19 -2.19
C LYS A 549 -23.21 -40.50 -1.54
N ASN A 550 -24.42 -40.51 -0.98
CA ASN A 550 -25.04 -41.60 -0.23
C ASN A 550 -24.30 -41.96 1.07
N SER A 551 -24.93 -42.75 1.95
CA SER A 551 -24.43 -43.16 3.28
C SER A 551 -23.20 -44.08 3.27
N THR A 552 -22.46 -44.13 2.16
CA THR A 552 -21.23 -44.92 1.96
C THR A 552 -20.13 -43.98 1.51
N GLN A 553 -18.87 -44.22 1.90
CA GLN A 553 -17.68 -43.36 1.69
C GLN A 553 -17.29 -43.08 0.22
N ASN A 554 -18.20 -43.27 -0.75
CA ASN A 554 -17.98 -43.05 -2.16
C ASN A 554 -18.30 -41.59 -2.55
N SER A 555 -17.51 -40.64 -2.03
CA SER A 555 -17.69 -39.19 -2.22
C SER A 555 -17.03 -38.68 -3.52
N SER A 556 -17.61 -37.69 -4.21
CA SER A 556 -16.91 -37.01 -5.33
C SER A 556 -16.04 -35.88 -4.80
N ILE A 557 -14.86 -35.68 -5.40
CA ILE A 557 -13.96 -34.57 -5.00
C ILE A 557 -14.61 -33.24 -5.37
N ILE A 558 -14.59 -32.30 -4.41
CA ILE A 558 -14.94 -30.89 -4.62
C ILE A 558 -13.65 -30.16 -4.99
N GLN A 559 -12.65 -30.24 -4.11
CA GLN A 559 -11.35 -29.61 -4.31
C GLN A 559 -10.24 -30.49 -3.71
N THR A 560 -9.13 -30.58 -4.43
CA THR A 560 -7.84 -31.06 -3.90
C THR A 560 -6.94 -29.85 -3.79
N PHE A 561 -6.33 -29.65 -2.64
CA PHE A 561 -5.39 -28.56 -2.45
C PHE A 561 -3.96 -29.01 -2.79
N ASN A 562 -3.13 -28.07 -3.23
CA ASN A 562 -1.72 -28.34 -3.42
C ASN A 562 -1.10 -28.71 -2.06
N PRO A 563 -0.40 -29.85 -1.93
CA PRO A 563 0.22 -30.23 -0.66
C PRO A 563 1.45 -29.38 -0.29
N ASP A 564 2.11 -28.71 -1.23
CA ASP A 564 3.22 -27.76 -0.96
C ASP A 564 2.62 -26.35 -0.79
N PHE A 565 2.00 -26.09 0.37
CA PHE A 565 1.30 -24.83 0.64
C PHE A 565 2.00 -23.97 1.71
N GLY A 566 3.09 -24.45 2.30
CA GLY A 566 3.75 -23.81 3.43
C GLY A 566 2.88 -23.83 4.69
N ASN A 567 2.61 -22.65 5.25
CA ASN A 567 2.01 -22.54 6.59
C ASN A 567 0.52 -22.91 6.65
N ASN A 568 -0.27 -22.57 5.62
CA ASN A 568 -1.71 -22.79 5.66
C ASN A 568 -2.40 -22.91 4.30
N ILE A 569 -3.62 -23.45 4.35
CA ILE A 569 -4.64 -23.33 3.32
C ILE A 569 -5.82 -22.60 3.94
N PHE A 570 -6.29 -21.55 3.29
CA PHE A 570 -7.54 -20.89 3.59
C PHE A 570 -8.53 -21.11 2.45
N LYS A 571 -9.79 -21.43 2.79
CA LYS A 571 -10.88 -21.54 1.83
C LYS A 571 -12.18 -21.06 2.47
N ALA A 572 -12.67 -19.91 2.02
CA ALA A 572 -14.04 -19.49 2.31
C ALA A 572 -15.04 -20.22 1.40
N PHE A 573 -16.25 -20.43 1.92
CA PHE A 573 -17.36 -21.06 1.22
C PHE A 573 -18.71 -20.69 1.85
N THR A 574 -19.78 -20.75 1.06
CA THR A 574 -21.14 -20.63 1.56
C THR A 574 -21.81 -22.01 1.66
N VAL A 575 -22.73 -22.16 2.59
CA VAL A 575 -23.58 -23.35 2.75
C VAL A 575 -25.04 -22.93 2.54
N GLY A 576 -25.78 -23.74 1.79
CA GLY A 576 -27.22 -23.52 1.54
C GLY A 576 -27.53 -22.55 0.40
N TYR A 577 -26.74 -21.48 0.25
CA TYR A 577 -26.95 -20.42 -0.75
C TYR A 577 -25.66 -20.11 -1.54
N THR A 578 -25.79 -19.43 -2.67
CA THR A 578 -24.66 -18.79 -3.38
C THR A 578 -24.54 -17.35 -2.90
N LEU A 579 -23.32 -16.85 -2.69
CA LEU A 579 -23.06 -15.45 -2.29
C LEU A 579 -23.92 -14.48 -3.11
N GLY A 580 -24.54 -13.49 -2.46
CA GLY A 580 -25.54 -12.62 -3.08
C GLY A 580 -27.00 -13.04 -2.84
N ASN A 581 -27.24 -14.32 -2.54
CA ASN A 581 -28.57 -14.87 -2.29
C ASN A 581 -28.73 -15.41 -0.85
N GLY A 582 -27.87 -14.95 0.06
CA GLY A 582 -27.88 -15.35 1.46
C GLY A 582 -29.01 -14.72 2.26
N PRO A 583 -29.17 -15.13 3.53
CA PRO A 583 -30.09 -14.45 4.44
C PRO A 583 -29.65 -13.00 4.64
N ALA A 584 -30.62 -12.07 4.66
CA ALA A 584 -30.35 -10.67 4.95
C ALA A 584 -29.68 -10.53 6.31
N LYS A 585 -28.64 -9.70 6.39
CA LYS A 585 -28.01 -9.35 7.67
C LYS A 585 -28.68 -8.11 8.27
N GLN A 586 -28.39 -7.86 9.55
CA GLN A 586 -28.88 -6.64 10.20
C GLN A 586 -28.34 -5.42 9.43
N PRO A 587 -29.18 -4.41 9.14
CA PRO A 587 -28.73 -3.18 8.53
C PRO A 587 -27.65 -2.53 9.39
N CYS A 588 -26.58 -2.11 8.74
CA CYS A 588 -25.55 -1.30 9.36
C CYS A 588 -26.08 0.12 9.59
N VAL A 589 -25.57 0.77 10.64
CA VAL A 589 -25.98 2.12 11.03
C VAL A 589 -24.82 3.05 10.77
N GLU A 590 -25.06 4.09 9.98
CA GLU A 590 -24.13 5.19 9.78
C GLU A 590 -23.90 5.93 11.11
N PRO A 591 -22.65 6.16 11.53
CA PRO A 591 -22.35 6.95 12.72
C PRO A 591 -22.86 8.40 12.57
N ASP A 592 -23.38 8.96 13.66
CA ASP A 592 -23.89 10.34 13.67
C ASP A 592 -22.73 11.31 13.91
N HIS A 593 -22.29 11.97 12.83
CA HIS A 593 -21.32 13.05 12.91
C HIS A 593 -22.07 14.39 12.87
N THR A 594 -21.85 15.21 13.89
CA THR A 594 -22.23 16.63 13.83
C THR A 594 -20.98 17.43 13.52
N PRO A 595 -20.79 17.92 12.29
CA PRO A 595 -19.61 18.73 11.98
C PRO A 595 -19.52 19.89 12.97
N THR A 596 -18.43 19.94 13.74
CA THR A 596 -18.17 21.06 14.66
C THR A 596 -17.68 22.31 13.92
N GLY A 597 -17.55 22.24 12.59
CA GLY A 597 -17.25 23.35 11.70
C GLY A 597 -18.52 24.06 11.18
N ILE A 598 -18.49 25.39 11.17
CA ILE A 598 -19.54 26.27 10.59
C ILE A 598 -19.66 26.10 9.05
N LYS A 599 -18.95 25.16 8.42
CA LYS A 599 -18.86 25.03 6.96
C LYS A 599 -19.87 24.05 6.32
N ASP A 600 -20.45 23.11 7.07
CA ASP A 600 -21.27 22.05 6.44
C ASP A 600 -22.78 22.29 6.56
N LEU A 601 -23.24 23.35 5.91
CA LEU A 601 -24.66 23.55 5.60
C LEU A 601 -24.91 23.79 4.11
N GLU A 602 -24.06 23.29 3.22
CA GLU A 602 -24.23 23.49 1.78
C GLU A 602 -24.72 22.30 0.97
N GLU A 603 -24.88 21.08 1.51
CA GLU A 603 -25.47 19.99 0.71
C GLU A 603 -26.69 19.36 1.36
N GLY A 604 -27.87 19.78 0.88
CA GLY A 604 -29.12 19.02 1.07
C GLY A 604 -30.38 19.86 1.10
N PHE A 605 -30.43 20.93 1.90
CA PHE A 605 -31.59 21.82 2.01
C PHE A 605 -31.26 23.11 2.78
N ASN A 606 -31.11 24.25 2.08
CA ASN A 606 -31.09 25.56 2.74
C ASN A 606 -32.51 26.14 2.77
N PRO A 607 -33.20 26.18 3.92
CA PRO A 607 -34.56 26.72 4.05
C PRO A 607 -34.63 28.24 3.91
N ILE A 608 -33.49 28.92 3.75
CA ILE A 608 -33.39 30.36 3.55
C ILE A 608 -33.00 30.65 2.10
N LYS A 609 -33.71 31.59 1.46
CA LYS A 609 -33.30 32.19 0.18
C LYS A 609 -33.28 33.71 0.29
N VAL A 610 -32.10 34.32 0.11
CA VAL A 610 -31.90 35.78 0.15
C VAL A 610 -31.75 36.37 -1.25
N TYR A 611 -32.54 37.38 -1.58
CA TYR A 611 -32.50 38.06 -2.89
C TYR A 611 -33.05 39.49 -2.83
N PRO A 612 -32.64 40.41 -3.73
CA PRO A 612 -31.56 40.24 -4.70
C PRO A 612 -30.19 40.18 -4.03
N ASN A 613 -29.27 39.44 -4.64
CA ASN A 613 -27.86 39.43 -4.27
C ASN A 613 -27.03 39.55 -5.57
N PRO A 614 -26.34 40.68 -5.84
CA PRO A 614 -26.16 41.83 -4.95
C PRO A 614 -27.45 42.62 -4.65
N ALA A 615 -27.57 43.11 -3.42
CA ALA A 615 -28.64 43.96 -2.94
C ALA A 615 -28.26 45.45 -3.07
N THR A 616 -29.24 46.32 -3.33
CA THR A 616 -29.05 47.78 -3.39
C THR A 616 -29.59 48.47 -2.12
N ASP A 617 -30.90 48.42 -1.92
CA ASP A 617 -31.59 49.12 -0.83
C ASP A 617 -32.37 48.20 0.11
N GLU A 618 -32.71 46.99 -0.36
CA GLU A 618 -33.50 46.03 0.38
C GLU A 618 -33.17 44.60 -0.05
N ILE A 619 -33.45 43.64 0.84
CA ILE A 619 -33.47 42.21 0.54
C ILE A 619 -34.80 41.60 0.98
N TYR A 620 -35.15 40.53 0.30
CA TYR A 620 -36.18 39.57 0.64
C TYR A 620 -35.51 38.30 1.14
N VAL A 621 -36.08 37.71 2.19
CA VAL A 621 -35.62 36.47 2.78
C VAL A 621 -36.79 35.51 2.81
N ASP A 622 -36.79 34.52 1.93
CA ASP A 622 -37.76 33.42 1.98
C ASP A 622 -37.32 32.45 3.07
N TRP A 623 -38.22 32.17 4.01
CA TRP A 623 -38.11 31.12 5.01
C TRP A 623 -39.12 30.02 4.68
N MET A 624 -38.63 28.79 4.46
CA MET A 624 -39.42 27.70 3.88
C MET A 624 -39.92 26.65 4.89
N LEU A 625 -39.67 26.83 6.19
CA LEU A 625 -40.10 25.89 7.24
C LEU A 625 -41.28 26.42 8.04
N GLU A 626 -42.14 25.50 8.50
CA GLU A 626 -43.38 25.85 9.22
C GLU A 626 -43.20 26.15 10.72
N GLU A 627 -41.97 26.10 11.21
CA GLU A 627 -41.61 26.19 12.63
C GLU A 627 -41.40 27.65 13.09
N GLU A 628 -41.47 27.89 14.41
CA GLU A 628 -41.19 29.22 15.00
C GLU A 628 -39.68 29.49 14.98
N SER A 629 -39.26 30.64 14.45
CA SER A 629 -37.83 30.95 14.24
C SER A 629 -37.54 32.44 14.35
N GLU A 630 -36.31 32.80 14.71
CA GLU A 630 -35.81 34.18 14.61
C GLU A 630 -34.96 34.30 13.35
N VAL A 631 -35.36 35.16 12.40
CA VAL A 631 -34.55 35.53 11.23
C VAL A 631 -33.87 36.86 11.51
N SER A 632 -32.56 36.93 11.34
CA SER A 632 -31.76 38.08 11.76
C SER A 632 -30.67 38.45 10.76
N LEU A 633 -30.42 39.74 10.61
CA LEU A 633 -29.39 40.32 9.74
C LEU A 633 -28.15 40.69 10.57
N TRP A 634 -26.96 40.34 10.11
CA TRP A 634 -25.69 40.55 10.81
C TRP A 634 -24.63 41.17 9.88
N ASP A 635 -23.75 42.00 10.44
CA ASP A 635 -22.51 42.40 9.77
C ASP A 635 -21.37 41.39 10.01
N LEU A 636 -20.28 41.51 9.24
CA LEU A 636 -19.10 40.64 9.36
C LEU A 636 -18.36 40.73 10.71
N SER A 637 -18.64 41.75 11.52
CA SER A 637 -18.08 41.86 12.88
C SER A 637 -18.86 41.05 13.92
N GLY A 638 -19.92 40.34 13.49
CA GLY A 638 -20.78 39.58 14.38
C GLY A 638 -21.80 40.43 15.13
N ARG A 639 -22.09 41.66 14.67
CA ARG A 639 -23.12 42.51 15.28
C ARG A 639 -24.46 42.29 14.58
N LYS A 640 -25.50 41.96 15.36
CA LYS A 640 -26.90 41.85 14.91
C LYS A 640 -27.46 43.24 14.59
N LEU A 641 -28.02 43.39 13.40
CA LEU A 641 -28.48 44.67 12.83
C LEU A 641 -30.00 44.82 12.84
N GLN A 642 -30.72 43.76 12.48
CA GLN A 642 -32.19 43.64 12.50
C GLN A 642 -32.57 42.19 12.82
N SER A 643 -33.73 41.95 13.40
CA SER A 643 -34.31 40.62 13.50
C SER A 643 -35.83 40.65 13.54
N GLU A 644 -36.43 39.55 13.10
CA GLU A 644 -37.88 39.33 13.06
C GLU A 644 -38.16 37.90 13.53
N HIS A 645 -39.24 37.73 14.31
CA HIS A 645 -39.74 36.40 14.67
C HIS A 645 -40.80 35.97 13.66
N VAL A 646 -40.66 34.75 13.15
CA VAL A 646 -41.58 34.16 12.18
C VAL A 646 -42.22 32.91 12.76
N ARG A 647 -43.47 32.66 12.35
CA ARG A 647 -44.20 31.41 12.58
C ARG A 647 -44.75 30.97 11.24
N GLY A 648 -44.28 29.83 10.75
CA GLY A 648 -44.66 29.35 9.42
C GLY A 648 -43.73 29.83 8.31
N ALA A 649 -43.87 29.21 7.13
CA ALA A 649 -43.15 29.63 5.94
C ALA A 649 -43.58 31.05 5.51
N THR A 650 -42.63 31.94 5.25
CA THR A 650 -42.91 33.36 4.96
C THR A 650 -41.77 34.03 4.19
N THR A 651 -42.04 35.17 3.59
CA THR A 651 -41.03 36.06 3.01
C THR A 651 -40.90 37.32 3.86
N LEU A 652 -39.72 37.57 4.38
CA LEU A 652 -39.39 38.79 5.13
C LEU A 652 -38.71 39.81 4.24
N LYS A 653 -38.82 41.08 4.63
CA LYS A 653 -38.19 42.21 3.93
C LYS A 653 -37.31 43.00 4.89
N PHE A 654 -36.00 43.09 4.61
CA PHE A 654 -35.08 43.92 5.38
C PHE A 654 -34.66 45.16 4.58
N GLN A 655 -34.81 46.33 5.20
CA GLN A 655 -34.37 47.62 4.63
C GLN A 655 -32.91 47.88 4.98
N LEU A 656 -32.09 48.16 3.96
CA LEU A 656 -30.64 48.25 4.07
C LEU A 656 -30.08 49.67 3.91
N HIS A 657 -30.91 50.66 3.58
CA HIS A 657 -30.51 52.02 3.20
C HIS A 657 -29.56 52.72 4.21
N LYS A 658 -29.62 52.33 5.49
CA LYS A 658 -28.81 52.86 6.60
C LYS A 658 -27.48 52.14 6.85
N TYR A 659 -27.16 51.09 6.10
CA TYR A 659 -25.95 50.28 6.29
C TYR A 659 -24.91 50.51 5.17
N PRO A 660 -23.59 50.40 5.48
CA PRO A 660 -22.51 50.60 4.50
C PRO A 660 -22.45 49.50 3.42
N GLN A 661 -21.82 49.79 2.28
CA GLN A 661 -21.56 48.77 1.26
C GLN A 661 -20.54 47.76 1.78
N GLN A 662 -20.94 46.50 1.94
CA GLN A 662 -20.12 45.38 2.38
C GLN A 662 -20.91 44.06 2.24
N VAL A 663 -20.30 42.94 2.66
CA VAL A 663 -21.00 41.65 2.80
C VAL A 663 -21.77 41.61 4.12
N TYR A 664 -22.96 41.01 4.08
CA TYR A 664 -23.83 40.77 5.23
C TYR A 664 -24.25 39.30 5.30
N ILE A 665 -24.70 38.89 6.48
CA ILE A 665 -25.17 37.52 6.76
C ILE A 665 -26.61 37.59 7.24
N VAL A 666 -27.51 36.84 6.59
CA VAL A 666 -28.81 36.49 7.16
C VAL A 666 -28.64 35.19 7.93
N LYS A 667 -29.09 35.17 9.18
CA LYS A 667 -29.03 34.02 10.10
C LYS A 667 -30.44 33.73 10.62
N THR A 668 -30.89 32.50 10.49
CA THR A 668 -32.12 32.01 11.13
C THR A 668 -31.78 31.03 12.23
N THR A 669 -32.38 31.19 13.41
CA THR A 669 -32.25 30.26 14.54
C THR A 669 -33.59 29.62 14.85
N ASN A 670 -33.61 28.29 14.90
CA ASN A 670 -34.77 27.46 15.22
C ASN A 670 -34.36 26.37 16.21
N GLY A 671 -34.70 26.55 17.50
CA GLY A 671 -34.22 25.66 18.56
C GLY A 671 -32.69 25.57 18.56
N ASN A 672 -32.16 24.37 18.31
CA ASN A 672 -30.72 24.11 18.21
C ASN A 672 -30.18 24.24 16.77
N LYS A 673 -31.04 24.44 15.76
CA LYS A 673 -30.64 24.55 14.35
C LYS A 673 -30.37 26.01 13.99
N VAL A 674 -29.31 26.22 13.21
CA VAL A 674 -28.91 27.54 12.72
C VAL A 674 -28.69 27.44 11.22
N PHE A 675 -29.32 28.33 10.44
CA PHE A 675 -29.13 28.42 9.00
C PHE A 675 -28.58 29.80 8.66
N THR A 676 -27.66 29.89 7.68
CA THR A 676 -27.10 31.19 7.27
C THR A 676 -27.02 31.32 5.76
N GLN A 677 -27.14 32.56 5.26
CA GLN A 677 -26.89 32.89 3.86
C GLN A 677 -26.24 34.27 3.75
N ARG A 678 -25.20 34.38 2.91
CA ARG A 678 -24.46 35.62 2.66
C ARG A 678 -25.05 36.39 1.49
N PHE A 679 -24.99 37.72 1.55
CA PHE A 679 -25.27 38.59 0.40
C PHE A 679 -24.39 39.84 0.40
N VAL A 680 -24.21 40.42 -0.78
CA VAL A 680 -23.41 41.63 -0.99
C VAL A 680 -24.35 42.84 -1.08
N LEU A 681 -24.13 43.86 -0.25
CA LEU A 681 -24.78 45.16 -0.41
C LEU A 681 -23.90 46.06 -1.28
N ASN A 682 -24.35 46.35 -2.50
CA ASN A 682 -23.65 47.17 -3.48
C ASN A 682 -24.65 48.13 -4.13
N ARG A 683 -24.46 49.45 -3.96
CA ARG A 683 -25.36 50.51 -4.46
C ARG A 683 -24.77 51.24 -5.64
#